data_AF-A0A4R0KWL3-F1
#
_entry.id   AF-A0A4R0KWL3-F1
#
_cell.length_a   1.000
_cell.length_b   1.000
_cell.length_c   1.000
_cell.angle_alpha   90.00
_cell.angle_beta   90.00
_cell.angle_gamma   90.00
#
_symmetry.space_group_name_H-M   'P 1'
#
loop_
_entity.id
_entity.type
_entity.pdbx_description
1 polymer ?
#
loop_
_entity_poly.entity_id
_entity_poly.type
_entity_poly.pdbx_seq_one_letter_code
_entity_poly.pdbx_strand_id
1 'polypeptide(L)'
;MRTRRFVAVLGVVAAVFAGLPTAAGASTTEASATVVPIQVTGPAASRFNLVVMGDGYTAAELPKFREQVDKHLNILWSIEPFKSYRDYFNVYAVEITSPESGVDCDPDLTSPQVDTPLQMGFWGGCNPGSVQRLLTVDTAAATQYANLVPGTTSANRQILAIGNSDTYGGAGGSYATASGGNALSALITPHELGHSLGGLQDEYDYYARGDRGAPYEGPEPSSIHHTLLTEQQMRDQQKKWYRWLGEPSESGGTIGRYEGGMYAGSGVWRPSRHSMMKALGYYFDQVARERMTQRISSRTNLFQDSTPVGQVAGDQVVWLQTLHPLSHELDVTWTLDGTALPTATTRAIDLAALDLTPGQHTLTAKVVDPTEFIRDPAARPTASRSWTVDTSLTAQPSTAPVTFTGSTSTEHPVSADEVVYAETTQSSTEQPSITWRLDGAPVANPGNDRDFDLEPLHLIGKHTLTASVAGETLTWSVDGVEPVVKSTLSKPLLTVQKPTGPEYIYNDAFTMGLAATDDSAGYVVPEFRVDGDGWYNYFGWPTDASAPFRFTAEGTEIDQLVYGKLGVPRVVPWDDVPPGYGRHQVEYRAIDATGNIGTPRRFAVTLLRPAPACTSTVTGVHSGPLVVRSGVTCLVDATVNGPLLVQSGASLVATGTRIVGPVRADRAADLQLLRSTVAGPVTADGVTRSVVAVGSSVNGPVSVTRGRTTEAAVLAGNTVDGPLSCSGNAPAPVNLQAPNQVSGPRSGQCAGL
;
A
#
# COMPACT_ATOMS: atom_id res chain seq x y z
N MET A 1 -14.02 -31.52 -76.36
CA MET A 1 -13.06 -32.20 -77.27
C MET A 1 -12.32 -31.10 -78.04
N ARG A 2 -11.01 -31.10 -78.29
CA ARG A 2 -9.86 -32.03 -78.05
C ARG A 2 -8.74 -31.19 -77.39
N THR A 3 -7.99 -31.62 -76.35
CA THR A 3 -6.83 -32.55 -76.34
C THR A 3 -5.79 -32.32 -77.45
N ARG A 4 -4.47 -32.25 -77.21
CA ARG A 4 -3.66 -32.29 -75.97
C ARG A 4 -2.21 -31.82 -76.26
N ARG A 5 -1.51 -31.35 -75.22
CA ARG A 5 -0.05 -31.36 -74.90
C ARG A 5 0.98 -31.82 -75.96
N PHE A 6 2.14 -31.16 -75.99
CA PHE A 6 3.52 -31.64 -75.62
C PHE A 6 4.52 -30.57 -76.12
N VAL A 7 5.18 -29.74 -75.30
CA VAL A 7 6.22 -30.00 -74.27
C VAL A 7 7.57 -30.48 -74.84
N ALA A 8 8.53 -29.57 -74.90
CA ALA A 8 9.97 -29.80 -74.78
C ALA A 8 10.64 -28.48 -74.30
N VAL A 9 11.71 -28.55 -73.49
CA VAL A 9 12.38 -27.37 -72.89
C VAL A 9 13.89 -27.49 -73.00
N LEU A 10 14.52 -26.47 -73.60
CA LEU A 10 15.93 -26.05 -73.49
C LEU A 10 15.97 -24.59 -73.98
N GLY A 11 16.73 -23.64 -73.42
CA GLY A 11 17.64 -23.68 -72.26
C GLY A 11 18.87 -22.79 -72.52
N VAL A 12 19.27 -21.94 -71.56
CA VAL A 12 20.36 -20.92 -71.65
C VAL A 12 19.93 -19.70 -72.53
N VAL A 13 19.76 -18.44 -72.08
CA VAL A 13 20.31 -17.55 -71.01
C VAL A 13 21.62 -16.85 -71.43
N ALA A 14 21.81 -15.53 -71.35
CA ALA A 14 20.90 -14.40 -71.02
C ALA A 14 20.64 -13.56 -72.31
N ALA A 15 20.66 -12.22 -72.43
CA ALA A 15 20.82 -11.03 -71.56
C ALA A 15 20.42 -9.77 -72.38
N VAL A 16 20.02 -8.62 -71.84
CA VAL A 16 19.46 -8.24 -70.52
C VAL A 16 18.75 -6.88 -70.67
N PHE A 17 17.73 -6.56 -69.86
CA PHE A 17 17.22 -5.19 -69.65
C PHE A 17 16.55 -5.06 -68.27
N ALA A 18 16.47 -3.83 -67.74
CA ALA A 18 16.23 -3.59 -66.32
C ALA A 18 14.78 -3.80 -65.86
N GLY A 19 14.62 -4.47 -64.70
CA GLY A 19 13.42 -4.40 -63.86
C GLY A 19 13.67 -3.52 -62.64
N LEU A 20 12.64 -2.82 -62.17
CA LEU A 20 12.70 -2.05 -60.92
C LEU A 20 12.88 -2.99 -59.72
N PRO A 21 13.61 -2.59 -58.66
CA PRO A 21 13.64 -3.36 -57.43
C PRO A 21 12.26 -3.31 -56.78
N THR A 22 11.56 -4.44 -56.75
CA THR A 22 10.45 -4.63 -55.81
C THR A 22 11.02 -4.51 -54.40
N ALA A 23 10.55 -3.54 -53.64
CA ALA A 23 10.90 -3.45 -52.22
C ALA A 23 10.53 -4.78 -51.55
N ALA A 24 11.49 -5.39 -50.84
CA ALA A 24 11.19 -6.53 -50.01
C ALA A 24 10.18 -6.07 -48.95
N GLY A 25 9.00 -6.70 -48.91
CA GLY A 25 8.04 -6.41 -47.86
C GLY A 25 8.66 -6.74 -46.52
N ALA A 26 8.76 -5.76 -45.63
CA ALA A 26 9.09 -6.02 -44.24
C ALA A 26 8.02 -6.96 -43.69
N SER A 27 8.43 -8.15 -43.26
CA SER A 27 7.53 -9.05 -42.55
C SER A 27 7.27 -8.45 -41.18
N THR A 28 6.12 -7.81 -41.00
CA THR A 28 5.56 -7.50 -39.69
C THR A 28 5.41 -8.82 -38.93
N THR A 29 6.37 -9.11 -38.05
CA THR A 29 6.24 -10.21 -37.09
C THR A 29 5.12 -9.84 -36.13
N GLU A 30 3.94 -10.44 -36.37
CA GLU A 30 2.78 -10.32 -35.50
C GLU A 30 3.20 -10.65 -34.05
N ALA A 31 2.99 -9.69 -33.15
CA ALA A 31 3.54 -9.76 -31.80
C ALA A 31 2.97 -10.97 -31.06
N SER A 32 3.84 -11.91 -30.67
CA SER A 32 3.41 -13.13 -29.99
C SER A 32 2.90 -12.80 -28.60
N ALA A 33 1.60 -13.00 -28.39
CA ALA A 33 0.91 -12.84 -27.12
C ALA A 33 0.54 -14.21 -26.52
N THR A 34 0.86 -14.42 -25.24
CA THR A 34 0.48 -15.63 -24.49
C THR A 34 -0.43 -15.25 -23.32
N VAL A 35 -1.58 -15.92 -23.20
CA VAL A 35 -2.45 -15.78 -22.03
C VAL A 35 -2.00 -16.76 -20.95
N VAL A 36 -1.65 -16.24 -19.78
CA VAL A 36 -1.21 -17.00 -18.61
C VAL A 36 -2.22 -16.75 -17.47
N PRO A 37 -2.92 -17.78 -16.97
CA PRO A 37 -3.71 -17.64 -15.75
C PRO A 37 -2.76 -17.42 -14.55
N ILE A 38 -3.05 -16.41 -13.74
CA ILE A 38 -2.31 -16.09 -12.51
C ILE A 38 -3.13 -16.47 -11.27
N GLN A 39 -4.46 -16.27 -11.35
CA GLN A 39 -5.41 -16.70 -10.33
C GLN A 39 -6.73 -17.05 -11.04
N VAL A 40 -7.32 -18.23 -10.78
CA VAL A 40 -8.63 -18.59 -11.34
C VAL A 40 -9.46 -19.24 -10.24
N THR A 41 -10.41 -18.47 -9.69
CA THR A 41 -11.26 -18.88 -8.56
C THR A 41 -12.65 -19.31 -9.02
N GLY A 42 -12.93 -19.28 -10.32
CA GLY A 42 -14.17 -19.78 -10.91
C GLY A 42 -14.29 -19.50 -12.41
N PRO A 43 -15.42 -19.88 -13.04
CA PRO A 43 -15.67 -19.61 -14.45
C PRO A 43 -15.58 -18.10 -14.75
N ALA A 44 -14.84 -17.72 -15.79
CA ALA A 44 -14.64 -16.30 -16.16
C ALA A 44 -15.96 -15.53 -16.35
N ALA A 45 -17.04 -16.20 -16.77
CA ALA A 45 -18.37 -15.61 -16.92
C ALA A 45 -19.07 -15.22 -15.59
N SER A 46 -18.71 -15.83 -14.46
CA SER A 46 -19.31 -15.57 -13.13
C SER A 46 -18.35 -14.91 -12.12
N ARG A 47 -17.11 -14.64 -12.53
CA ARG A 47 -16.08 -13.86 -11.83
C ARG A 47 -15.91 -12.48 -12.45
N PHE A 48 -15.30 -11.57 -11.68
CA PHE A 48 -14.68 -10.38 -12.22
C PHE A 48 -13.28 -10.75 -12.72
N ASN A 49 -12.84 -10.22 -13.86
CA ASN A 49 -11.59 -10.64 -14.51
C ASN A 49 -10.63 -9.46 -14.62
N LEU A 50 -9.52 -9.49 -13.87
CA LEU A 50 -8.42 -8.55 -14.05
C LEU A 50 -7.50 -9.08 -15.15
N VAL A 51 -7.44 -8.38 -16.28
CA VAL A 51 -6.55 -8.69 -17.41
C VAL A 51 -5.37 -7.73 -17.36
N VAL A 52 -4.22 -8.25 -16.94
CA VAL A 52 -2.96 -7.52 -16.87
C VAL A 52 -2.18 -7.77 -18.17
N MET A 53 -1.59 -6.75 -18.78
CA MET A 53 -0.83 -6.88 -20.03
C MET A 53 0.42 -6.02 -20.02
N GLY A 54 1.50 -6.50 -20.62
CA GLY A 54 2.77 -5.80 -20.70
C GLY A 54 2.98 -5.12 -22.06
N ASP A 55 3.55 -3.93 -22.06
CA ASP A 55 4.06 -3.24 -23.26
C ASP A 55 5.50 -2.79 -23.08
N GLY A 56 6.28 -2.80 -24.17
CA GLY A 56 7.70 -2.44 -24.13
C GLY A 56 8.61 -3.51 -23.54
N TYR A 57 8.13 -4.74 -23.35
CA TYR A 57 8.95 -5.88 -22.89
C TYR A 57 9.32 -6.77 -24.08
N THR A 58 10.61 -6.87 -24.38
CA THR A 58 11.10 -7.85 -25.36
C THR A 58 10.98 -9.28 -24.81
N ALA A 59 11.15 -10.29 -25.67
CA ALA A 59 11.11 -11.70 -25.26
C ALA A 59 12.10 -12.07 -24.13
N ALA A 60 13.20 -11.31 -23.99
CA ALA A 60 14.17 -11.47 -22.91
C ALA A 60 13.73 -10.82 -21.58
N GLU A 61 12.75 -9.91 -21.62
CA GLU A 61 12.26 -9.12 -20.49
C GLU A 61 10.89 -9.58 -19.96
N LEU A 62 10.26 -10.57 -20.60
CA LEU A 62 9.05 -11.21 -20.03
C LEU A 62 9.25 -11.73 -18.58
N PRO A 63 10.44 -12.18 -18.13
CA PRO A 63 10.71 -12.41 -16.71
C PRO A 63 10.59 -11.14 -15.82
N LYS A 64 11.06 -9.98 -16.30
CA LYS A 64 10.90 -8.67 -15.62
C LYS A 64 9.42 -8.29 -15.53
N PHE A 65 8.65 -8.50 -16.61
CA PHE A 65 7.20 -8.30 -16.60
C PHE A 65 6.52 -9.17 -15.53
N ARG A 66 6.85 -10.47 -15.44
CA ARG A 66 6.29 -11.37 -14.41
C ARG A 66 6.61 -10.94 -12.98
N GLU A 67 7.86 -10.54 -12.70
CA GLU A 67 8.28 -10.02 -11.40
C GLU A 67 7.50 -8.74 -11.02
N GLN A 68 7.26 -7.87 -12.00
CA GLN A 68 6.48 -6.65 -11.80
C GLN A 68 4.99 -6.96 -11.62
N VAL A 69 4.40 -7.89 -12.38
CA VAL A 69 3.02 -8.37 -12.16
C VAL A 69 2.85 -8.95 -10.75
N ASP A 70 3.78 -9.79 -10.27
CA ASP A 70 3.74 -10.32 -8.90
C ASP A 70 3.80 -9.20 -7.85
N LYS A 71 4.74 -8.26 -7.96
CA LYS A 71 4.84 -7.10 -7.05
C LYS A 71 3.56 -6.24 -7.06
N HIS A 72 2.96 -5.99 -8.23
CA HIS A 72 1.72 -5.22 -8.35
C HIS A 72 0.53 -5.96 -7.72
N LEU A 73 0.42 -7.27 -7.94
CA LEU A 73 -0.69 -8.07 -7.41
C LEU A 73 -0.58 -8.23 -5.89
N ASN A 74 0.59 -8.53 -5.33
CA ASN A 74 0.75 -8.63 -3.87
C ASN A 74 0.46 -7.29 -3.15
N ILE A 75 0.89 -6.16 -3.71
CA ILE A 75 0.54 -4.82 -3.19
C ILE A 75 -0.95 -4.51 -3.37
N LEU A 76 -1.61 -5.01 -4.43
CA LEU A 76 -3.06 -4.89 -4.58
C LEU A 76 -3.79 -5.73 -3.51
N TRP A 77 -3.37 -6.98 -3.28
CA TRP A 77 -3.97 -7.89 -2.30
C TRP A 77 -3.64 -7.56 -0.84
N SER A 78 -2.70 -6.65 -0.57
CA SER A 78 -2.45 -6.12 0.77
C SER A 78 -3.29 -4.86 1.10
N ILE A 79 -4.24 -4.47 0.24
CA ILE A 79 -5.03 -3.23 0.37
C ILE A 79 -6.53 -3.56 0.33
N GLU A 80 -7.29 -3.06 1.29
CA GLU A 80 -8.75 -3.25 1.27
C GLU A 80 -9.44 -2.29 0.27
N PRO A 81 -10.48 -2.75 -0.46
CA PRO A 81 -11.21 -4.01 -0.29
C PRO A 81 -10.70 -5.16 -1.19
N PHE A 82 -9.50 -5.03 -1.77
CA PHE A 82 -8.96 -6.05 -2.66
C PHE A 82 -8.44 -7.30 -1.90
N LYS A 83 -7.99 -7.18 -0.63
CA LYS A 83 -7.73 -8.36 0.23
C LYS A 83 -9.01 -9.18 0.44
N SER A 84 -10.00 -8.59 1.12
CA SER A 84 -11.25 -9.29 1.51
C SER A 84 -12.00 -9.92 0.34
N TYR A 85 -11.90 -9.34 -0.87
CA TYR A 85 -12.60 -9.81 -2.07
C TYR A 85 -11.68 -10.42 -3.13
N ARG A 86 -10.44 -10.83 -2.78
CA ARG A 86 -9.48 -11.46 -3.71
C ARG A 86 -10.10 -12.60 -4.53
N ASP A 87 -10.94 -13.43 -3.90
CA ASP A 87 -11.59 -14.58 -4.54
C ASP A 87 -12.74 -14.23 -5.51
N TYR A 88 -13.17 -12.97 -5.57
CA TYR A 88 -14.09 -12.49 -6.60
C TYR A 88 -13.39 -12.30 -7.96
N PHE A 89 -12.04 -12.29 -7.96
CA PHE A 89 -11.21 -12.07 -9.14
C PHE A 89 -10.63 -13.37 -9.72
N ASN A 90 -10.83 -13.53 -11.03
CA ASN A 90 -9.82 -14.18 -11.87
C ASN A 90 -8.78 -13.14 -12.30
N VAL A 91 -7.52 -13.57 -12.42
CA VAL A 91 -6.40 -12.75 -12.90
C VAL A 91 -5.72 -13.48 -14.04
N TYR A 92 -5.55 -12.79 -15.16
CA TYR A 92 -4.84 -13.29 -16.34
C TYR A 92 -3.77 -12.29 -16.75
N ALA A 93 -2.55 -12.75 -16.93
CA ALA A 93 -1.51 -11.99 -17.61
C ALA A 93 -1.60 -12.28 -19.12
N VAL A 94 -1.48 -11.24 -19.95
CA VAL A 94 -1.26 -11.35 -21.39
C VAL A 94 0.17 -10.90 -21.65
N GLU A 95 1.06 -11.88 -21.84
CA GLU A 95 2.47 -11.68 -22.10
C GLU A 95 2.65 -11.34 -23.59
N ILE A 96 2.72 -10.05 -23.92
CA ILE A 96 2.86 -9.56 -25.29
C ILE A 96 4.34 -9.29 -25.56
N THR A 97 4.89 -9.94 -26.58
CA THR A 97 6.30 -9.77 -26.97
C THR A 97 6.47 -8.48 -27.78
N SER A 98 7.16 -7.48 -27.22
CA SER A 98 7.44 -6.23 -27.92
C SER A 98 8.68 -6.34 -28.81
N PRO A 99 8.69 -5.75 -30.03
CA PRO A 99 9.89 -5.64 -30.87
C PRO A 99 11.04 -4.88 -30.21
N GLU A 100 10.72 -3.76 -29.54
CA GLU A 100 11.66 -2.89 -28.84
C GLU A 100 11.39 -2.86 -27.32
N SER A 101 12.36 -2.32 -26.56
CA SER A 101 12.28 -2.17 -25.10
C SER A 101 12.02 -0.71 -24.72
N GLY A 102 11.14 -0.49 -23.74
CA GLY A 102 10.73 0.85 -23.29
C GLY A 102 9.34 1.27 -23.79
N VAL A 103 8.98 2.53 -23.55
CA VAL A 103 7.68 3.12 -23.97
C VAL A 103 7.90 4.53 -24.52
N ASP A 104 6.93 5.05 -25.28
CA ASP A 104 7.05 6.31 -26.02
C ASP A 104 7.30 7.53 -25.12
N CYS A 105 8.25 8.38 -25.52
CA CYS A 105 8.62 9.63 -24.84
C CYS A 105 9.00 9.47 -23.36
N ASP A 106 9.72 8.39 -23.04
CA ASP A 106 10.29 8.08 -21.72
C ASP A 106 11.79 8.45 -21.64
N PRO A 107 12.24 9.31 -20.71
CA PRO A 107 11.46 10.05 -19.70
C PRO A 107 10.82 11.35 -20.21
N ASP A 108 11.19 11.84 -21.40
CA ASP A 108 10.76 13.15 -21.91
C ASP A 108 10.43 13.18 -23.41
N LEU A 109 9.80 14.28 -23.85
CA LEU A 109 9.35 14.53 -25.23
C LEU A 109 10.46 14.60 -26.30
N THR A 110 11.74 14.53 -25.91
CA THR A 110 12.90 14.45 -26.82
C THR A 110 13.49 13.04 -26.89
N SER A 111 12.98 12.13 -26.06
CA SER A 111 13.31 10.70 -26.06
C SER A 111 12.67 10.02 -27.27
N PRO A 112 13.22 8.89 -27.76
CA PRO A 112 12.70 8.23 -28.95
C PRO A 112 11.27 7.69 -28.75
N GLN A 113 10.58 7.48 -29.87
CA GLN A 113 9.43 6.59 -29.96
C GLN A 113 9.91 5.18 -30.32
N VAL A 114 9.19 4.16 -29.87
CA VAL A 114 9.57 2.73 -30.00
C VAL A 114 8.38 1.91 -30.51
N ASP A 115 8.63 0.91 -31.37
CA ASP A 115 7.56 0.07 -31.92
C ASP A 115 7.07 -0.95 -30.87
N THR A 116 5.99 -0.61 -30.16
CA THR A 116 5.39 -1.46 -29.12
C THR A 116 3.94 -1.86 -29.43
N PRO A 117 3.51 -3.10 -29.11
CA PRO A 117 2.21 -3.61 -29.57
C PRO A 117 0.96 -2.99 -28.92
N LEU A 118 1.08 -2.29 -27.78
CA LEU A 118 0.00 -1.51 -27.17
C LEU A 118 0.19 0.01 -27.30
N GLN A 119 1.27 0.47 -27.94
CA GLN A 119 1.60 1.89 -28.13
C GLN A 119 1.52 2.71 -26.82
N MET A 120 2.08 2.15 -25.74
CA MET A 120 2.15 2.87 -24.47
C MET A 120 3.15 4.03 -24.57
N GLY A 121 2.78 5.18 -24.00
CA GLY A 121 3.61 6.38 -24.04
C GLY A 121 3.23 7.42 -23.00
N PHE A 122 4.25 8.07 -22.44
CA PHE A 122 4.09 9.19 -21.52
C PHE A 122 3.56 10.44 -22.24
N TRP A 123 3.28 11.50 -21.47
CA TRP A 123 2.71 12.74 -21.99
C TRP A 123 1.39 12.52 -22.76
N GLY A 124 0.60 11.49 -22.42
CA GLY A 124 -0.61 11.13 -23.14
C GLY A 124 -0.38 10.80 -24.62
N GLY A 125 0.68 10.05 -24.93
CA GLY A 125 1.10 9.75 -26.29
C GLY A 125 1.92 10.88 -26.91
N CYS A 126 3.03 11.25 -26.26
CA CYS A 126 3.98 12.26 -26.73
C CYS A 126 3.37 13.67 -26.98
N ASN A 127 2.27 14.03 -26.29
CA ASN A 127 1.61 15.33 -26.47
C ASN A 127 2.24 16.42 -25.56
N PRO A 128 2.89 17.46 -26.09
CA PRO A 128 3.53 18.52 -25.30
C PRO A 128 2.53 19.41 -24.52
N GLY A 129 1.22 19.28 -24.75
CA GLY A 129 0.18 19.91 -23.95
C GLY A 129 -0.32 19.06 -22.77
N SER A 130 0.25 17.87 -22.56
CA SER A 130 -0.12 16.95 -21.47
C SER A 130 0.82 17.06 -20.26
N VAL A 131 0.47 16.41 -19.15
CA VAL A 131 1.39 16.20 -18.02
C VAL A 131 2.26 14.96 -18.26
N GLN A 132 3.56 15.05 -18.00
CA GLN A 132 4.55 13.98 -18.17
C GLN A 132 4.05 12.62 -17.67
N ARG A 133 3.57 12.57 -16.43
CA ARG A 133 3.12 11.36 -15.72
C ARG A 133 1.96 10.60 -16.37
N LEU A 134 1.27 11.18 -17.36
CA LEU A 134 0.12 10.54 -18.01
C LEU A 134 0.61 9.48 -19.01
N LEU A 135 0.67 8.23 -18.57
CA LEU A 135 1.06 7.08 -19.38
C LEU A 135 -0.17 6.48 -20.05
N THR A 136 -0.39 6.72 -21.34
CA THR A 136 -1.55 6.17 -22.08
C THR A 136 -1.24 4.82 -22.72
N VAL A 137 -2.28 4.17 -23.26
CA VAL A 137 -2.25 2.90 -23.98
C VAL A 137 -3.26 2.93 -25.13
N ASP A 138 -3.00 2.30 -26.27
CA ASP A 138 -4.03 2.18 -27.31
C ASP A 138 -5.17 1.25 -26.87
N THR A 139 -6.38 1.81 -26.90
CA THR A 139 -7.58 1.13 -26.40
C THR A 139 -8.06 0.00 -27.31
N ALA A 140 -7.74 0.03 -28.61
CA ALA A 140 -8.14 -1.01 -29.56
C ALA A 140 -7.22 -2.22 -29.47
N ALA A 141 -5.90 -2.00 -29.42
CA ALA A 141 -4.89 -3.02 -29.16
C ALA A 141 -5.12 -3.69 -27.80
N ALA A 142 -5.26 -2.91 -26.72
CA ALA A 142 -5.57 -3.45 -25.39
C ALA A 142 -6.87 -4.29 -25.38
N THR A 143 -7.90 -3.85 -26.11
CA THR A 143 -9.13 -4.64 -26.30
C THR A 143 -8.89 -5.93 -27.08
N GLN A 144 -8.09 -5.90 -28.14
CA GLN A 144 -7.74 -7.06 -28.97
C GLN A 144 -7.00 -8.12 -28.15
N TYR A 145 -5.95 -7.74 -27.40
CA TYR A 145 -5.20 -8.68 -26.56
C TYR A 145 -6.03 -9.19 -25.37
N ALA A 146 -6.86 -8.36 -24.75
CA ALA A 146 -7.77 -8.83 -23.70
C ALA A 146 -8.86 -9.79 -24.22
N ASN A 147 -9.22 -9.74 -25.51
CA ASN A 147 -10.14 -10.70 -26.13
C ASN A 147 -9.54 -12.09 -26.34
N LEU A 148 -8.23 -12.28 -26.14
CA LEU A 148 -7.59 -13.60 -26.13
C LEU A 148 -7.98 -14.42 -24.89
N VAL A 149 -8.44 -13.77 -23.81
CA VAL A 149 -8.81 -14.42 -22.54
C VAL A 149 -10.25 -14.96 -22.62
N PRO A 150 -10.46 -16.30 -22.67
CA PRO A 150 -11.78 -16.88 -22.94
C PRO A 150 -12.80 -16.59 -21.84
N GLY A 151 -14.06 -16.35 -22.22
CA GLY A 151 -15.16 -16.09 -21.28
C GLY A 151 -15.15 -14.70 -20.64
N THR A 152 -14.15 -13.85 -20.93
CA THR A 152 -14.16 -12.44 -20.51
C THR A 152 -14.99 -11.58 -21.47
N THR A 153 -15.57 -10.50 -20.95
CA THR A 153 -16.33 -9.49 -21.69
C THR A 153 -16.01 -8.10 -21.13
N SER A 154 -16.38 -7.03 -21.83
CA SER A 154 -16.27 -5.65 -21.30
C SER A 154 -17.14 -5.39 -20.06
N ALA A 155 -18.15 -6.23 -19.79
CA ALA A 155 -19.02 -6.10 -18.61
C ALA A 155 -18.40 -6.69 -17.33
N ASN A 156 -17.62 -7.78 -17.44
CA ASN A 156 -17.04 -8.52 -16.32
C ASN A 156 -15.50 -8.53 -16.31
N ARG A 157 -14.83 -7.61 -17.03
CA ARG A 157 -13.37 -7.46 -16.97
C ARG A 157 -12.91 -6.01 -16.75
N GLN A 158 -11.71 -5.88 -16.19
CA GLN A 158 -10.94 -4.65 -16.11
C GLN A 158 -9.57 -4.90 -16.74
N ILE A 159 -9.06 -3.92 -17.50
CA ILE A 159 -7.71 -3.98 -18.07
C ILE A 159 -6.77 -3.13 -17.21
N LEU A 160 -5.57 -3.67 -16.98
CA LEU A 160 -4.39 -2.99 -16.45
C LEU A 160 -3.24 -3.18 -17.45
N ALA A 161 -2.72 -2.11 -18.05
CA ALA A 161 -1.54 -2.17 -18.90
C ALA A 161 -0.29 -1.68 -18.13
N ILE A 162 0.76 -2.49 -18.11
CA ILE A 162 2.04 -2.16 -17.46
C ILE A 162 3.07 -1.86 -18.56
N GLY A 163 3.66 -0.68 -18.53
CA GLY A 163 4.74 -0.28 -19.45
C GLY A 163 6.12 -0.54 -18.85
N ASN A 164 7.06 -1.05 -19.65
CA ASN A 164 8.45 -1.31 -19.24
C ASN A 164 9.24 -0.01 -19.03
N SER A 165 8.96 0.69 -17.94
CA SER A 165 9.55 1.99 -17.59
C SER A 165 9.82 2.13 -16.10
N ASP A 166 10.94 2.78 -15.78
CA ASP A 166 11.30 3.17 -14.42
C ASP A 166 10.85 4.62 -14.08
N THR A 167 10.36 5.38 -15.06
CA THR A 167 9.78 6.72 -14.90
C THR A 167 8.42 6.66 -14.24
N TYR A 168 8.11 7.59 -13.34
CA TYR A 168 6.82 7.63 -12.66
C TYR A 168 5.67 7.99 -13.62
N GLY A 169 4.70 7.10 -13.78
CA GLY A 169 3.41 7.46 -14.38
C GLY A 169 2.37 6.36 -14.51
N GLY A 170 1.17 6.79 -14.86
CA GLY A 170 -0.05 5.99 -14.95
C GLY A 170 -1.19 6.81 -15.54
N ALA A 171 -2.34 6.17 -15.71
CA ALA A 171 -3.58 6.80 -16.13
C ALA A 171 -4.79 5.91 -15.76
N GLY A 172 -5.85 6.55 -15.30
CA GLY A 172 -7.12 5.92 -14.96
C GLY A 172 -8.24 6.44 -15.88
N GLY A 173 -9.14 5.56 -16.29
CA GLY A 173 -10.19 5.91 -17.26
C GLY A 173 -11.13 4.76 -17.54
N SER A 174 -11.14 4.25 -18.78
CA SER A 174 -11.75 2.93 -19.05
C SER A 174 -10.82 1.78 -18.66
N TYR A 175 -9.52 1.97 -18.84
CA TYR A 175 -8.46 1.04 -18.46
C TYR A 175 -7.48 1.75 -17.52
N ALA A 176 -6.83 0.98 -16.66
CA ALA A 176 -5.75 1.47 -15.81
C ALA A 176 -4.41 1.25 -16.52
N THR A 177 -3.43 2.13 -16.30
CA THR A 177 -2.05 1.93 -16.74
C THR A 177 -1.06 2.21 -15.61
N ALA A 178 0.14 1.62 -15.67
CA ALA A 178 1.23 1.97 -14.77
C ALA A 178 2.60 1.75 -15.43
N SER A 179 3.58 2.60 -15.12
CA SER A 179 5.00 2.27 -15.25
C SER A 179 5.32 1.07 -14.37
N GLY A 180 6.00 0.02 -14.84
CA GLY A 180 6.26 -1.20 -14.06
C GLY A 180 7.50 -1.18 -13.15
N GLY A 181 8.48 -0.29 -13.40
CA GLY A 181 9.78 -0.30 -12.74
C GLY A 181 10.01 0.77 -11.67
N ASN A 182 9.23 1.86 -11.69
CA ASN A 182 9.37 2.96 -10.74
C ASN A 182 9.23 2.49 -9.27
N ALA A 183 9.84 3.19 -8.30
CA ALA A 183 9.69 2.86 -6.89
C ALA A 183 8.22 2.80 -6.44
N LEU A 184 7.42 3.80 -6.84
CA LEU A 184 5.98 3.91 -6.55
C LEU A 184 5.08 3.08 -7.46
N SER A 185 5.64 2.44 -8.50
CA SER A 185 4.95 1.73 -9.58
C SER A 185 3.74 0.89 -9.15
N ALA A 186 3.93 -0.06 -8.23
CA ALA A 186 2.87 -0.96 -7.78
C ALA A 186 1.73 -0.25 -7.01
N LEU A 187 1.99 0.93 -6.45
CA LEU A 187 0.98 1.77 -5.77
C LEU A 187 0.18 2.64 -6.76
N ILE A 188 0.65 2.79 -8.00
CA ILE A 188 -0.12 3.42 -9.08
C ILE A 188 -1.31 2.52 -9.45
N THR A 189 -1.12 1.19 -9.52
CA THR A 189 -2.20 0.23 -9.85
C THR A 189 -3.49 0.39 -9.03
N PRO A 190 -3.49 0.38 -7.67
CA PRO A 190 -4.72 0.59 -6.91
C PRO A 190 -5.33 1.98 -7.12
N HIS A 191 -4.52 3.04 -7.27
CA HIS A 191 -5.00 4.41 -7.57
C HIS A 191 -5.75 4.48 -8.91
N GLU A 192 -5.15 3.95 -9.99
CA GLU A 192 -5.75 3.98 -11.34
C GLU A 192 -6.94 3.00 -11.49
N LEU A 193 -6.99 1.94 -10.67
CA LEU A 193 -8.19 1.12 -10.49
C LEU A 193 -9.28 1.86 -9.69
N GLY A 194 -8.91 2.74 -8.75
CA GLY A 194 -9.82 3.67 -8.07
C GLY A 194 -10.60 4.53 -9.06
N HIS A 195 -9.93 5.06 -10.09
CA HIS A 195 -10.60 5.70 -11.21
C HIS A 195 -11.39 4.70 -12.08
N SER A 196 -10.72 3.66 -12.60
CA SER A 196 -11.25 2.85 -13.71
C SER A 196 -12.39 1.91 -13.30
N LEU A 197 -12.35 1.37 -12.08
CA LEU A 197 -13.39 0.53 -11.49
C LEU A 197 -14.29 1.32 -10.55
N GLY A 198 -13.70 2.13 -9.66
CA GLY A 198 -14.43 2.92 -8.67
C GLY A 198 -15.29 4.02 -9.29
N GLY A 199 -14.77 4.70 -10.31
CA GLY A 199 -15.25 6.00 -10.74
C GLY A 199 -14.94 7.10 -9.71
N LEU A 200 -13.83 6.94 -8.97
CA LEU A 200 -13.30 7.96 -8.06
C LEU A 200 -12.60 9.08 -8.85
N GLN A 201 -12.39 10.22 -8.20
CA GLN A 201 -11.70 11.39 -8.73
C GLN A 201 -10.51 11.77 -7.84
N ASP A 202 -9.59 12.56 -8.36
CA ASP A 202 -8.40 12.95 -7.60
C ASP A 202 -8.71 13.85 -6.42
N GLU A 203 -8.14 13.51 -5.27
CA GLU A 203 -8.20 14.26 -4.01
C GLU A 203 -6.97 15.17 -3.80
N TYR A 204 -6.08 15.22 -4.78
CA TYR A 204 -5.00 16.20 -4.84
C TYR A 204 -5.43 17.53 -5.47
N ASP A 205 -4.78 18.59 -5.02
CA ASP A 205 -5.20 19.99 -5.12
C ASP A 205 -4.37 20.81 -6.15
N TYR A 206 -3.90 20.11 -7.18
CA TYR A 206 -3.07 20.61 -8.28
C TYR A 206 -3.36 19.78 -9.55
N TYR A 207 -3.03 20.28 -10.74
CA TYR A 207 -3.10 19.49 -11.99
C TYR A 207 -1.70 19.09 -12.49
N ALA A 208 -0.89 20.08 -12.84
CA ALA A 208 0.55 19.95 -12.91
C ALA A 208 1.14 19.99 -11.48
N ARG A 209 2.20 19.23 -11.20
CA ARG A 209 2.87 19.33 -9.89
C ARG A 209 3.62 20.65 -9.80
N GLY A 210 3.63 21.29 -8.63
CA GLY A 210 4.21 22.62 -8.40
C GLY A 210 3.20 23.77 -8.53
N ASP A 211 2.19 23.61 -9.39
CA ASP A 211 1.12 24.60 -9.58
C ASP A 211 -0.10 24.26 -8.71
N ARG A 212 -0.23 24.92 -7.56
CA ARG A 212 -1.44 24.82 -6.72
C ARG A 212 -2.68 25.23 -7.54
N GLY A 213 -3.72 24.40 -7.48
CA GLY A 213 -4.97 24.62 -8.18
C GLY A 213 -5.66 25.94 -7.85
N ALA A 214 -6.36 26.51 -8.83
CA ALA A 214 -7.29 27.61 -8.61
C ALA A 214 -8.43 27.21 -7.64
N PRO A 215 -9.15 28.16 -7.03
CA PRO A 215 -10.36 27.87 -6.27
C PRO A 215 -11.42 27.18 -7.12
N TYR A 216 -12.19 26.28 -6.51
CA TYR A 216 -13.33 25.64 -7.15
C TYR A 216 -14.54 26.57 -7.17
N GLU A 217 -14.98 26.99 -8.36
CA GLU A 217 -16.16 27.87 -8.57
C GLU A 217 -17.41 27.12 -9.08
N GLY A 218 -17.38 25.79 -9.11
CA GLY A 218 -18.46 24.95 -9.64
C GLY A 218 -19.64 24.74 -8.66
N PRO A 219 -20.71 24.07 -9.13
CA PRO A 219 -21.80 23.60 -8.26
C PRO A 219 -21.35 22.40 -7.39
N GLU A 220 -22.21 21.93 -6.48
CA GLU A 220 -21.93 20.71 -5.69
C GLU A 220 -21.47 19.54 -6.60
N PRO A 221 -20.26 18.98 -6.40
CA PRO A 221 -19.72 17.95 -7.27
C PRO A 221 -20.61 16.72 -7.41
N SER A 222 -20.61 16.08 -8.58
CA SER A 222 -21.18 14.74 -8.78
C SER A 222 -20.34 13.63 -8.11
N SER A 223 -19.08 13.93 -7.79
CA SER A 223 -18.16 13.07 -7.04
C SER A 223 -18.73 12.68 -5.68
N ILE A 224 -18.59 11.42 -5.30
CA ILE A 224 -19.09 10.90 -4.01
C ILE A 224 -18.27 11.38 -2.80
N HIS A 225 -16.99 11.68 -3.05
CA HIS A 225 -15.95 11.99 -2.06
C HIS A 225 -15.38 13.40 -2.22
N HIS A 226 -16.11 14.28 -2.92
CA HIS A 226 -15.88 15.73 -2.89
C HIS A 226 -17.20 16.48 -2.66
N THR A 227 -17.19 17.57 -1.89
CA THR A 227 -18.40 18.33 -1.54
C THR A 227 -18.11 19.81 -1.28
N LEU A 228 -19.16 20.63 -1.34
CA LEU A 228 -19.20 22.01 -0.82
C LEU A 228 -19.93 22.08 0.53
N LEU A 229 -20.75 21.07 0.85
CA LEU A 229 -21.59 20.99 2.05
C LEU A 229 -20.74 21.01 3.33
N THR A 230 -21.23 21.65 4.39
CA THR A 230 -20.65 21.49 5.74
C THR A 230 -20.94 20.09 6.30
N GLU A 231 -20.18 19.65 7.30
CA GLU A 231 -20.45 18.36 7.96
C GLU A 231 -21.88 18.27 8.53
N GLN A 232 -22.38 19.38 9.11
CA GLN A 232 -23.77 19.46 9.55
C GLN A 232 -24.74 19.31 8.38
N GLN A 233 -24.52 20.00 7.26
CA GLN A 233 -25.35 19.87 6.06
C GLN A 233 -25.31 18.46 5.45
N MET A 234 -24.17 17.76 5.50
CA MET A 234 -24.08 16.36 5.08
C MET A 234 -24.93 15.45 5.96
N ARG A 235 -24.89 15.63 7.29
CA ARG A 235 -25.74 14.89 8.25
C ARG A 235 -27.23 15.21 8.08
N ASP A 236 -27.60 16.49 8.03
CA ASP A 236 -28.98 16.96 7.91
C ASP A 236 -29.64 16.52 6.60
N GLN A 237 -28.89 16.52 5.49
CA GLN A 237 -29.41 16.12 4.17
C GLN A 237 -29.20 14.63 3.86
N GLN A 238 -28.51 13.88 4.74
CA GLN A 238 -28.10 12.49 4.51
C GLN A 238 -27.38 12.28 3.17
N LYS A 239 -26.39 13.14 2.88
CA LYS A 239 -25.65 13.17 1.61
C LYS A 239 -24.17 12.87 1.80
N LYS A 240 -23.52 12.43 0.71
CA LYS A 240 -22.07 12.17 0.65
C LYS A 240 -21.69 11.18 1.78
N TRP A 241 -20.54 11.34 2.41
CA TRP A 241 -20.03 10.42 3.43
C TRP A 241 -20.56 10.66 4.86
N TYR A 242 -21.80 11.14 5.01
CA TYR A 242 -22.37 11.48 6.32
C TYR A 242 -22.38 10.32 7.35
N ARG A 243 -22.36 9.06 6.87
CA ARG A 243 -22.28 7.83 7.67
C ARG A 243 -20.88 7.49 8.21
N TRP A 244 -19.85 8.19 7.72
CA TRP A 244 -18.44 7.99 8.11
C TRP A 244 -17.87 9.17 8.93
N LEU A 245 -18.49 10.35 8.87
CA LEU A 245 -18.05 11.56 9.59
C LEU A 245 -17.85 11.32 11.10
N GLY A 246 -16.60 11.44 11.56
CA GLY A 246 -16.15 11.29 12.95
C GLY A 246 -15.34 10.01 13.22
N GLU A 247 -15.23 9.10 12.26
CA GLU A 247 -14.49 7.85 12.41
C GLU A 247 -12.97 8.01 12.21
N PRO A 248 -12.10 7.24 12.91
CA PRO A 248 -10.68 7.15 12.57
C PRO A 248 -10.48 6.67 11.13
N SER A 249 -9.71 7.39 10.31
CA SER A 249 -9.49 6.98 8.92
C SER A 249 -8.38 5.93 8.82
N GLU A 250 -8.56 4.91 7.97
CA GLU A 250 -7.52 3.90 7.69
C GLU A 250 -6.27 4.51 7.08
N SER A 251 -6.44 5.56 6.27
CA SER A 251 -5.37 6.38 5.71
C SER A 251 -4.77 7.37 6.72
N GLY A 252 -5.30 7.47 7.94
CA GLY A 252 -4.77 8.34 9.00
C GLY A 252 -5.66 9.53 9.38
N GLY A 253 -5.66 9.88 10.67
CA GLY A 253 -6.53 10.92 11.22
C GLY A 253 -7.99 10.46 11.34
N THR A 254 -8.93 11.26 10.85
CA THR A 254 -10.38 11.02 10.97
C THR A 254 -11.11 11.38 9.69
N ILE A 255 -12.22 10.71 9.37
CA ILE A 255 -13.14 11.14 8.32
C ILE A 255 -13.89 12.39 8.80
N GLY A 256 -13.79 13.47 8.03
CA GLY A 256 -14.34 14.79 8.32
C GLY A 256 -14.53 15.58 7.03
N ARG A 257 -14.04 16.82 6.96
CA ARG A 257 -14.11 17.64 5.75
C ARG A 257 -12.84 18.47 5.53
N TYR A 258 -11.92 17.99 4.71
CA TYR A 258 -10.59 18.58 4.46
C TYR A 258 -10.56 19.34 3.14
N GLU A 259 -9.98 20.54 3.12
CA GLU A 259 -10.02 21.41 1.93
C GLU A 259 -8.99 21.00 0.87
N GLY A 260 -9.34 21.20 -0.40
CA GLY A 260 -8.53 20.86 -1.58
C GLY A 260 -8.87 19.47 -2.13
N GLY A 261 -8.89 19.37 -3.46
CA GLY A 261 -9.26 18.18 -4.22
C GLY A 261 -9.82 18.55 -5.60
N MET A 262 -10.09 17.57 -6.47
CA MET A 262 -10.48 17.80 -7.88
C MET A 262 -9.56 18.79 -8.62
N TYR A 263 -8.25 18.71 -8.37
CA TYR A 263 -7.23 19.63 -8.87
C TYR A 263 -7.36 21.10 -8.40
N ALA A 264 -8.28 21.41 -7.49
CA ALA A 264 -8.54 22.75 -6.99
C ALA A 264 -7.90 22.97 -5.60
N GLY A 265 -7.29 24.15 -5.42
CA GLY A 265 -6.53 24.49 -4.21
C GLY A 265 -7.40 24.82 -3.00
N SER A 266 -8.65 25.25 -3.22
CA SER A 266 -9.60 25.70 -2.20
C SER A 266 -11.04 25.68 -2.72
N GLY A 267 -12.02 25.85 -1.84
CA GLY A 267 -13.44 25.96 -2.21
C GLY A 267 -14.15 24.63 -2.49
N VAL A 268 -13.45 23.50 -2.41
CA VAL A 268 -13.99 22.14 -2.43
C VAL A 268 -13.31 21.30 -1.35
N TRP A 269 -14.03 20.33 -0.78
CA TRP A 269 -13.53 19.50 0.32
C TRP A 269 -13.70 18.00 0.05
N ARG A 270 -12.74 17.21 0.54
CA ARG A 270 -12.66 15.73 0.51
C ARG A 270 -12.90 15.13 1.92
N PRO A 271 -13.15 13.81 2.07
CA PRO A 271 -13.46 13.20 3.37
C PRO A 271 -12.29 13.10 4.34
N SER A 272 -11.06 12.99 3.85
CA SER A 272 -9.91 12.48 4.61
C SER A 272 -8.69 13.41 4.55
N ARG A 273 -7.77 13.28 5.51
CA ARG A 273 -6.50 14.01 5.44
C ARG A 273 -5.62 13.44 4.32
N HIS A 274 -5.58 12.11 4.27
CA HIS A 274 -4.83 11.23 3.38
C HIS A 274 -5.78 10.19 2.77
N SER A 275 -5.48 9.73 1.56
CA SER A 275 -6.24 8.73 0.80
C SER A 275 -5.34 8.30 -0.37
N MET A 276 -5.47 7.06 -0.84
CA MET A 276 -4.85 6.59 -2.09
C MET A 276 -5.16 7.54 -3.27
N MET A 277 -6.32 8.20 -3.27
CA MET A 277 -6.70 9.18 -4.30
C MET A 277 -6.02 10.56 -4.14
N LYS A 278 -5.25 10.78 -3.07
CA LYS A 278 -4.47 12.01 -2.85
C LYS A 278 -2.95 11.78 -2.87
N ALA A 279 -2.49 10.72 -2.22
CA ALA A 279 -1.07 10.48 -1.99
C ALA A 279 -0.77 8.98 -1.93
N LEU A 280 -0.02 8.48 -2.90
CA LEU A 280 0.38 7.08 -2.96
C LEU A 280 1.17 6.66 -1.71
N GLY A 281 0.92 5.43 -1.27
CA GLY A 281 1.52 4.80 -0.10
C GLY A 281 0.52 4.59 1.03
N TYR A 282 -0.41 5.52 1.25
CA TYR A 282 -1.56 5.31 2.12
C TYR A 282 -2.62 4.44 1.44
N TYR A 283 -3.42 3.70 2.21
CA TYR A 283 -4.62 3.00 1.70
C TYR A 283 -5.70 3.97 1.22
N PHE A 284 -6.80 3.43 0.67
CA PHE A 284 -8.05 4.18 0.53
C PHE A 284 -8.59 4.62 1.91
N ASP A 285 -9.29 5.76 1.95
CA ASP A 285 -10.17 6.04 3.09
C ASP A 285 -11.51 5.29 2.94
N GLN A 286 -12.29 5.21 4.02
CA GLN A 286 -13.53 4.42 4.05
C GLN A 286 -14.59 4.82 3.00
N VAL A 287 -14.58 6.06 2.50
CA VAL A 287 -15.52 6.51 1.45
C VAL A 287 -15.11 5.95 0.09
N ALA A 288 -13.81 5.96 -0.19
CA ALA A 288 -13.25 5.29 -1.36
C ALA A 288 -13.33 3.76 -1.24
N ARG A 289 -13.07 3.18 -0.07
CA ARG A 289 -13.19 1.73 0.17
C ARG A 289 -14.62 1.21 0.04
N GLU A 290 -15.61 1.90 0.62
CA GLU A 290 -17.04 1.58 0.42
C GLU A 290 -17.38 1.54 -1.06
N ARG A 291 -16.91 2.52 -1.83
CA ARG A 291 -17.12 2.58 -3.27
C ARG A 291 -16.44 1.44 -4.02
N MET A 292 -15.20 1.13 -3.70
CA MET A 292 -14.47 0.03 -4.34
C MET A 292 -15.16 -1.32 -4.05
N THR A 293 -15.65 -1.52 -2.82
CA THR A 293 -16.40 -2.73 -2.44
C THR A 293 -17.69 -2.85 -3.28
N GLN A 294 -18.52 -1.79 -3.32
CA GLN A 294 -19.73 -1.75 -4.16
C GLN A 294 -19.41 -2.11 -5.62
N ARG A 295 -18.28 -1.63 -6.14
CA ARG A 295 -17.88 -1.83 -7.53
C ARG A 295 -17.36 -3.24 -7.81
N ILE A 296 -16.54 -3.82 -6.95
CA ILE A 296 -16.08 -5.21 -7.06
C ILE A 296 -17.28 -6.16 -7.03
N SER A 297 -18.12 -6.07 -5.99
CA SER A 297 -19.30 -6.94 -5.87
C SER A 297 -20.25 -6.80 -7.06
N SER A 298 -20.44 -5.59 -7.60
CA SER A 298 -21.29 -5.34 -8.79
C SER A 298 -20.78 -5.96 -10.10
N ARG A 299 -19.54 -6.45 -10.17
CA ARG A 299 -18.99 -7.17 -11.34
C ARG A 299 -19.21 -8.69 -11.26
N THR A 300 -19.88 -9.17 -10.22
CA THR A 300 -20.08 -10.59 -9.92
C THR A 300 -21.55 -10.89 -9.59
N ASN A 301 -21.88 -12.17 -9.39
CA ASN A 301 -23.19 -12.60 -8.90
C ASN A 301 -23.03 -13.33 -7.57
N LEU A 302 -23.74 -12.92 -6.52
CA LEU A 302 -23.71 -13.58 -5.21
C LEU A 302 -24.25 -15.01 -5.25
N PHE A 303 -25.09 -15.33 -6.23
CA PHE A 303 -25.40 -16.73 -6.58
C PHE A 303 -24.45 -17.17 -7.70
N GLN A 304 -23.65 -18.19 -7.44
CA GLN A 304 -22.82 -18.84 -8.46
C GLN A 304 -23.61 -19.92 -9.20
N ASP A 305 -24.33 -20.76 -8.47
CA ASP A 305 -25.34 -21.66 -9.02
C ASP A 305 -26.48 -21.91 -8.00
N SER A 306 -27.55 -22.61 -8.41
CA SER A 306 -28.55 -23.16 -7.48
C SER A 306 -29.37 -24.27 -8.13
N THR A 307 -30.21 -24.93 -7.33
CA THR A 307 -31.40 -25.63 -7.84
C THR A 307 -32.12 -24.75 -8.88
N PRO A 308 -32.44 -25.24 -10.09
CA PRO A 308 -33.04 -24.42 -11.15
C PRO A 308 -34.32 -23.71 -10.72
N VAL A 309 -34.48 -22.44 -11.12
CA VAL A 309 -35.66 -21.62 -10.80
C VAL A 309 -36.89 -22.16 -11.55
N GLY A 310 -37.96 -22.46 -10.81
CA GLY A 310 -39.18 -23.05 -11.35
C GLY A 310 -39.97 -23.79 -10.28
N GLN A 311 -40.60 -24.91 -10.67
CA GLN A 311 -41.21 -25.84 -9.72
C GLN A 311 -40.14 -26.78 -9.12
N VAL A 312 -40.25 -27.03 -7.82
CA VAL A 312 -39.48 -28.03 -7.06
C VAL A 312 -40.43 -28.94 -6.29
N ALA A 313 -40.03 -30.16 -5.97
CA ALA A 313 -40.92 -31.10 -5.27
C ALA A 313 -41.02 -30.82 -3.76
N GLY A 314 -42.12 -31.25 -3.13
CA GLY A 314 -42.34 -31.08 -1.68
C GLY A 314 -41.37 -31.86 -0.78
N ASP A 315 -40.63 -32.81 -1.34
CA ASP A 315 -39.64 -33.67 -0.70
C ASP A 315 -38.21 -33.42 -1.26
N GLN A 316 -37.99 -32.28 -1.94
CA GLN A 316 -36.73 -31.96 -2.59
C GLN A 316 -35.76 -31.19 -1.67
N VAL A 317 -34.48 -31.52 -1.76
CA VAL A 317 -33.39 -30.65 -1.29
C VAL A 317 -33.20 -29.50 -2.28
N VAL A 318 -33.41 -28.27 -1.81
CA VAL A 318 -33.19 -27.04 -2.57
C VAL A 318 -31.91 -26.38 -2.09
N TRP A 319 -30.93 -26.28 -2.97
CA TRP A 319 -29.57 -25.83 -2.69
C TRP A 319 -29.19 -24.57 -3.49
N LEU A 320 -28.20 -23.83 -3.00
CA LEU A 320 -27.55 -22.69 -3.66
C LEU A 320 -26.02 -22.77 -3.46
N GLN A 321 -25.27 -22.15 -4.37
CA GLN A 321 -23.82 -21.91 -4.22
C GLN A 321 -23.57 -20.41 -4.23
N THR A 322 -22.74 -19.94 -3.30
CA THR A 322 -22.47 -18.52 -3.05
C THR A 322 -21.17 -18.04 -3.72
N LEU A 323 -20.82 -16.78 -3.52
CA LEU A 323 -19.42 -16.35 -3.54
C LEU A 323 -18.84 -16.47 -2.12
N HIS A 324 -17.51 -16.47 -2.05
CA HIS A 324 -16.73 -16.70 -0.84
C HIS A 324 -15.74 -15.53 -0.68
N PRO A 325 -16.09 -14.46 0.04
CA PRO A 325 -15.13 -13.44 0.46
C PRO A 325 -14.11 -14.07 1.42
N LEU A 326 -12.84 -13.67 1.33
CA LEU A 326 -11.81 -14.26 2.19
C LEU A 326 -11.99 -13.85 3.67
N SER A 327 -12.57 -12.69 3.98
CA SER A 327 -12.66 -12.19 5.36
C SER A 327 -14.01 -12.39 6.06
N HIS A 328 -14.99 -13.04 5.41
CA HIS A 328 -16.31 -13.30 5.99
C HIS A 328 -17.17 -14.20 5.09
N GLU A 329 -18.03 -15.01 5.71
CA GLU A 329 -19.13 -15.69 5.02
C GLU A 329 -20.20 -14.72 4.49
N LEU A 330 -20.97 -15.15 3.49
CA LEU A 330 -22.21 -14.46 3.09
C LEU A 330 -23.41 -14.92 3.94
N ASP A 331 -24.26 -13.96 4.31
CA ASP A 331 -25.50 -14.18 5.06
C ASP A 331 -26.57 -14.78 4.15
N VAL A 332 -27.02 -16.01 4.44
CA VAL A 332 -28.12 -16.66 3.73
C VAL A 332 -29.35 -16.80 4.62
N THR A 333 -30.46 -16.23 4.16
CA THR A 333 -31.76 -16.29 4.85
C THR A 333 -32.81 -16.94 3.97
N TRP A 334 -33.50 -17.95 4.50
CA TRP A 334 -34.56 -18.68 3.80
C TRP A 334 -35.94 -18.31 4.36
N THR A 335 -36.93 -18.15 3.49
CA THR A 335 -38.34 -18.00 3.86
C THR A 335 -39.23 -18.98 3.10
N LEU A 336 -40.29 -19.44 3.76
CA LEU A 336 -41.38 -20.23 3.20
C LEU A 336 -42.66 -19.43 3.36
N ASP A 337 -43.34 -19.11 2.25
CA ASP A 337 -44.51 -18.23 2.19
C ASP A 337 -44.31 -16.87 2.91
N GLY A 338 -43.07 -16.37 2.89
CA GLY A 338 -42.67 -15.14 3.57
C GLY A 338 -42.33 -15.29 5.06
N THR A 339 -42.53 -16.47 5.66
CA THR A 339 -42.12 -16.78 7.03
C THR A 339 -40.67 -17.27 7.05
N ALA A 340 -39.82 -16.68 7.90
CA ALA A 340 -38.41 -17.05 7.98
C ALA A 340 -38.20 -18.44 8.62
N LEU A 341 -37.31 -19.24 8.02
CA LEU A 341 -36.93 -20.56 8.52
C LEU A 341 -35.69 -20.44 9.46
N PRO A 342 -35.62 -21.19 10.58
CA PRO A 342 -34.52 -21.10 11.55
C PRO A 342 -33.29 -21.89 11.07
N THR A 343 -32.60 -21.37 10.06
CA THR A 343 -31.70 -22.17 9.19
C THR A 343 -30.22 -21.80 9.23
N ALA A 344 -29.80 -20.88 10.11
CA ALA A 344 -28.39 -20.58 10.43
C ALA A 344 -27.43 -20.54 9.22
N THR A 345 -27.72 -19.69 8.22
CA THR A 345 -26.91 -19.47 6.99
C THR A 345 -26.66 -20.68 6.08
N THR A 346 -27.37 -21.81 6.28
CA THR A 346 -27.27 -23.01 5.42
C THR A 346 -27.40 -22.70 3.93
N ARG A 347 -26.57 -23.37 3.13
CA ARG A 347 -26.61 -23.32 1.66
C ARG A 347 -27.65 -24.28 1.05
N ALA A 348 -28.32 -25.13 1.86
CA ALA A 348 -29.37 -26.03 1.39
C ALA A 348 -30.52 -26.24 2.41
N ILE A 349 -31.74 -26.45 1.88
CA ILE A 349 -32.97 -26.75 2.63
C ILE A 349 -33.53 -28.08 2.15
N ASP A 350 -33.68 -29.03 3.07
CA ASP A 350 -34.51 -30.22 2.87
C ASP A 350 -35.98 -29.87 3.11
N LEU A 351 -36.80 -29.92 2.05
CA LEU A 351 -38.24 -29.63 2.13
C LEU A 351 -39.03 -30.76 2.82
N ALA A 352 -38.54 -32.01 2.81
CA ALA A 352 -39.19 -33.13 3.49
C ALA A 352 -39.20 -32.95 5.03
N ALA A 353 -38.29 -32.13 5.56
CA ALA A 353 -38.19 -31.81 6.98
C ALA A 353 -39.12 -30.65 7.44
N LEU A 354 -39.93 -30.05 6.55
CA LEU A 354 -40.71 -28.83 6.84
C LEU A 354 -42.22 -29.06 7.07
N ASP A 355 -42.70 -30.31 7.16
CA ASP A 355 -44.12 -30.66 7.41
C ASP A 355 -45.13 -29.90 6.51
N LEU A 356 -44.81 -29.78 5.22
CA LEU A 356 -45.57 -28.98 4.25
C LEU A 356 -47.02 -29.43 4.08
N THR A 357 -47.94 -28.47 3.97
CA THR A 357 -49.36 -28.76 3.69
C THR A 357 -49.58 -29.12 2.21
N PRO A 358 -50.54 -29.99 1.87
CA PRO A 358 -50.81 -30.31 0.46
C PRO A 358 -51.20 -29.10 -0.38
N GLY A 359 -50.37 -28.74 -1.36
CA GLY A 359 -50.58 -27.57 -2.23
C GLY A 359 -49.31 -27.07 -2.92
N GLN A 360 -49.28 -25.76 -3.16
CA GLN A 360 -48.10 -25.04 -3.65
C GLN A 360 -47.66 -23.99 -2.62
N HIS A 361 -46.35 -23.92 -2.36
CA HIS A 361 -45.70 -22.99 -1.46
C HIS A 361 -44.60 -22.20 -2.18
N THR A 362 -44.22 -21.04 -1.65
CA THR A 362 -43.13 -20.21 -2.18
C THR A 362 -41.92 -20.28 -1.24
N LEU A 363 -40.88 -21.02 -1.64
CA LEU A 363 -39.58 -20.97 -0.99
C LEU A 363 -38.77 -19.80 -1.57
N THR A 364 -38.09 -19.02 -0.74
CA THR A 364 -37.18 -17.94 -1.19
C THR A 364 -35.91 -17.93 -0.38
N ALA A 365 -34.76 -17.91 -1.07
CA ALA A 365 -33.46 -17.60 -0.49
C ALA A 365 -33.13 -16.13 -0.73
N LYS A 366 -32.50 -15.49 0.24
CA LYS A 366 -31.88 -14.17 0.13
C LYS A 366 -30.45 -14.26 0.66
N VAL A 367 -29.49 -13.95 -0.22
CA VAL A 367 -28.06 -13.77 0.10
C VAL A 367 -27.81 -12.29 0.37
N VAL A 368 -27.04 -11.98 1.41
CA VAL A 368 -26.57 -10.64 1.77
C VAL A 368 -25.07 -10.69 2.03
N ASP A 369 -24.36 -9.66 1.59
CA ASP A 369 -22.98 -9.40 2.00
C ASP A 369 -22.99 -8.67 3.36
N PRO A 370 -22.49 -9.29 4.45
CA PRO A 370 -22.52 -8.72 5.79
C PRO A 370 -21.44 -7.65 6.04
N THR A 371 -20.50 -7.41 5.12
CA THR A 371 -19.34 -6.52 5.33
C THR A 371 -19.66 -5.19 6.01
N GLU A 372 -18.83 -4.78 6.97
CA GLU A 372 -18.90 -3.40 7.50
C GLU A 372 -18.39 -2.37 6.49
N PHE A 373 -17.81 -2.80 5.36
CA PHE A 373 -17.24 -1.91 4.36
C PHE A 373 -18.31 -1.08 3.62
N ILE A 374 -19.58 -1.49 3.63
CA ILE A 374 -20.68 -0.76 2.99
C ILE A 374 -21.71 -0.35 4.03
N ARG A 375 -21.76 0.95 4.33
CA ARG A 375 -22.67 1.55 5.30
C ARG A 375 -23.96 2.06 4.69
N ASP A 376 -24.07 2.23 3.38
CA ASP A 376 -25.37 2.44 2.74
C ASP A 376 -26.14 1.11 2.60
N PRO A 377 -27.25 0.89 3.34
CA PRO A 377 -28.03 -0.35 3.22
C PRO A 377 -28.66 -0.52 1.84
N ALA A 378 -28.82 0.55 1.05
CA ALA A 378 -29.31 0.50 -0.33
C ALA A 378 -28.22 0.15 -1.36
N ALA A 379 -26.94 0.19 -0.97
CA ALA A 379 -25.81 -0.21 -1.82
C ALA A 379 -25.16 -1.54 -1.39
N ARG A 380 -25.60 -2.13 -0.27
CA ARG A 380 -25.13 -3.42 0.25
C ARG A 380 -25.46 -4.55 -0.74
N PRO A 381 -24.49 -5.35 -1.18
CA PRO A 381 -24.73 -6.46 -2.09
C PRO A 381 -25.78 -7.41 -1.50
N THR A 382 -26.79 -7.71 -2.31
CA THR A 382 -27.95 -8.54 -1.93
C THR A 382 -28.50 -9.18 -3.19
N ALA A 383 -28.87 -10.46 -3.11
CA ALA A 383 -29.55 -11.17 -4.17
C ALA A 383 -30.65 -12.07 -3.58
N SER A 384 -31.75 -12.25 -4.31
CA SER A 384 -32.82 -13.19 -3.92
C SER A 384 -33.15 -14.14 -5.06
N ARG A 385 -33.58 -15.37 -4.71
CA ARG A 385 -34.01 -16.40 -5.65
C ARG A 385 -35.19 -17.17 -5.03
N SER A 386 -36.19 -17.52 -5.83
CA SER A 386 -37.44 -18.13 -5.35
C SER A 386 -37.85 -19.33 -6.20
N TRP A 387 -38.53 -20.28 -5.58
CA TRP A 387 -39.02 -21.52 -6.18
C TRP A 387 -40.47 -21.77 -5.77
N THR A 388 -41.26 -22.35 -6.66
CA THR A 388 -42.59 -22.86 -6.34
C THR A 388 -42.46 -24.31 -5.90
N VAL A 389 -42.57 -24.56 -4.61
CA VAL A 389 -42.65 -25.93 -4.08
C VAL A 389 -44.03 -26.46 -4.42
N ASP A 390 -44.11 -27.65 -5.02
CA ASP A 390 -45.36 -28.33 -5.34
C ASP A 390 -45.36 -29.72 -4.69
N THR A 391 -46.22 -29.91 -3.69
CA THR A 391 -46.26 -31.16 -2.90
C THR A 391 -46.94 -32.33 -3.63
N SER A 392 -47.34 -32.15 -4.90
CA SER A 392 -47.81 -33.24 -5.76
C SER A 392 -46.69 -33.85 -6.61
N LEU A 393 -45.52 -33.21 -6.65
CA LEU A 393 -44.31 -33.71 -7.29
C LEU A 393 -43.45 -34.52 -6.30
N THR A 394 -42.49 -35.29 -6.83
CA THR A 394 -41.56 -36.13 -6.07
C THR A 394 -40.14 -35.92 -6.58
N ALA A 395 -39.21 -35.66 -5.67
CA ALA A 395 -37.81 -35.44 -5.96
C ALA A 395 -37.21 -36.64 -6.70
N GLN A 396 -36.46 -36.37 -7.78
CA GLN A 396 -35.75 -37.43 -8.50
C GLN A 396 -34.35 -37.58 -7.89
N PRO A 397 -33.90 -38.81 -7.57
CA PRO A 397 -32.57 -39.04 -7.02
C PRO A 397 -31.50 -38.75 -8.09
N SER A 398 -30.43 -38.06 -7.68
CA SER A 398 -29.25 -37.91 -8.53
C SER A 398 -28.53 -39.25 -8.70
N THR A 399 -27.88 -39.43 -9.85
CA THR A 399 -26.96 -40.55 -10.12
C THR A 399 -25.52 -40.09 -10.34
N ALA A 400 -25.24 -38.81 -10.10
CA ALA A 400 -23.87 -38.30 -10.07
C ALA A 400 -23.11 -38.89 -8.87
N PRO A 401 -21.83 -39.28 -9.02
CA PRO A 401 -21.00 -39.67 -7.89
C PRO A 401 -20.78 -38.46 -6.98
N VAL A 402 -20.71 -38.69 -5.66
CA VAL A 402 -20.38 -37.61 -4.73
C VAL A 402 -18.88 -37.29 -4.82
N THR A 403 -18.56 -36.05 -5.19
CA THR A 403 -17.20 -35.53 -5.38
C THR A 403 -17.17 -34.03 -5.08
N PHE A 404 -15.98 -33.47 -4.86
CA PHE A 404 -15.80 -32.01 -4.85
C PHE A 404 -16.03 -31.40 -6.26
N THR A 405 -16.54 -30.17 -6.32
CA THR A 405 -16.85 -29.46 -7.58
C THR A 405 -16.16 -28.10 -7.70
N GLY A 406 -15.64 -27.56 -6.60
CA GLY A 406 -14.83 -26.34 -6.56
C GLY A 406 -14.32 -26.09 -5.15
N SER A 407 -13.31 -25.23 -4.98
CA SER A 407 -12.78 -24.86 -3.67
C SER A 407 -11.84 -23.66 -3.75
N THR A 408 -11.44 -23.10 -2.60
CA THR A 408 -10.18 -22.34 -2.48
C THR A 408 -9.02 -23.17 -3.05
N SER A 409 -8.06 -22.53 -3.72
CA SER A 409 -6.94 -23.23 -4.36
C SER A 409 -6.09 -24.01 -3.35
N THR A 410 -5.68 -25.23 -3.68
CA THR A 410 -4.74 -26.04 -2.90
C THR A 410 -3.28 -25.89 -3.35
N GLU A 411 -3.02 -25.08 -4.39
CA GLU A 411 -1.67 -24.87 -4.94
C GLU A 411 -0.83 -23.86 -4.15
N HIS A 412 -1.47 -23.05 -3.31
CA HIS A 412 -0.85 -22.01 -2.48
C HIS A 412 -1.35 -22.11 -1.03
N PRO A 413 -0.61 -21.60 -0.04
CA PRO A 413 -1.09 -21.53 1.34
C PRO A 413 -2.25 -20.53 1.48
N VAL A 414 -3.13 -20.82 2.43
CA VAL A 414 -4.21 -19.94 2.89
C VAL A 414 -3.76 -19.21 4.15
N SER A 415 -4.22 -17.97 4.41
CA SER A 415 -3.83 -17.24 5.62
C SER A 415 -4.45 -17.84 6.89
N ALA A 416 -3.97 -17.43 8.06
CA ALA A 416 -4.60 -17.80 9.34
C ALA A 416 -5.87 -16.99 9.67
N ASP A 417 -6.27 -16.05 8.79
CA ASP A 417 -7.40 -15.13 8.95
C ASP A 417 -8.42 -15.18 7.79
N GLU A 418 -8.41 -16.25 6.97
CA GLU A 418 -9.34 -16.40 5.84
C GLU A 418 -10.42 -17.50 5.99
N VAL A 419 -11.47 -17.35 5.19
CA VAL A 419 -12.55 -18.32 4.99
C VAL A 419 -12.19 -19.25 3.83
N VAL A 420 -11.89 -20.51 4.14
CA VAL A 420 -11.56 -21.54 3.15
C VAL A 420 -12.82 -22.26 2.70
N TYR A 421 -13.14 -22.28 1.40
CA TYR A 421 -14.37 -22.89 0.89
C TYR A 421 -14.12 -24.21 0.14
N ALA A 422 -15.12 -25.10 0.20
CA ALA A 422 -15.19 -26.33 -0.57
C ALA A 422 -16.64 -26.65 -0.97
N GLU A 423 -16.85 -26.83 -2.27
CA GLU A 423 -18.14 -27.13 -2.88
C GLU A 423 -18.19 -28.59 -3.36
N THR A 424 -19.38 -29.19 -3.36
CA THR A 424 -19.58 -30.59 -3.77
C THR A 424 -20.58 -30.72 -4.91
N THR A 425 -20.71 -31.93 -5.44
CA THR A 425 -21.89 -32.28 -6.25
C THR A 425 -23.17 -32.05 -5.46
N GLN A 426 -24.16 -31.53 -6.16
CA GLN A 426 -25.46 -31.17 -5.62
C GLN A 426 -26.49 -32.24 -6.00
N SER A 427 -27.48 -32.49 -5.14
CA SER A 427 -28.55 -33.47 -5.40
C SER A 427 -29.90 -32.94 -4.93
N SER A 428 -30.97 -33.39 -5.59
CA SER A 428 -32.35 -33.07 -5.25
C SER A 428 -32.90 -33.90 -4.08
N THR A 429 -32.15 -34.87 -3.55
CA THR A 429 -32.60 -35.76 -2.47
C THR A 429 -31.70 -35.80 -1.24
N GLU A 430 -30.50 -35.20 -1.30
CA GLU A 430 -29.56 -35.11 -0.18
C GLU A 430 -28.55 -33.97 -0.41
N GLN A 431 -28.00 -33.39 0.65
CA GLN A 431 -26.83 -32.50 0.55
C GLN A 431 -25.60 -33.27 1.08
N PRO A 432 -24.60 -33.58 0.24
CA PRO A 432 -23.42 -34.32 0.71
C PRO A 432 -22.59 -33.49 1.69
N SER A 433 -22.51 -33.92 2.94
CA SER A 433 -21.84 -33.17 4.01
C SER A 433 -20.32 -33.28 3.99
N ILE A 434 -19.64 -32.19 4.33
CA ILE A 434 -18.17 -32.11 4.40
C ILE A 434 -17.72 -32.35 5.83
N THR A 435 -16.75 -33.25 6.01
CA THR A 435 -16.02 -33.39 7.27
C THR A 435 -14.75 -32.54 7.23
N TRP A 436 -14.74 -31.44 8.00
CA TRP A 436 -13.56 -30.60 8.19
C TRP A 436 -12.65 -31.14 9.30
N ARG A 437 -11.33 -31.02 9.11
CA ARG A 437 -10.30 -31.30 10.14
C ARG A 437 -9.17 -30.29 10.07
N LEU A 438 -8.71 -29.83 11.23
CA LEU A 438 -7.47 -29.08 11.39
C LEU A 438 -6.42 -29.99 12.07
N ASP A 439 -5.23 -30.09 11.48
CA ASP A 439 -4.14 -30.96 11.95
C ASP A 439 -4.57 -32.43 12.19
N GLY A 440 -5.55 -32.88 11.40
CA GLY A 440 -6.19 -34.19 11.48
C GLY A 440 -7.28 -34.33 12.57
N ALA A 441 -7.41 -33.38 13.49
CA ALA A 441 -8.49 -33.35 14.49
C ALA A 441 -9.80 -32.85 13.87
N PRO A 442 -10.96 -33.51 14.08
CA PRO A 442 -12.25 -33.00 13.62
C PRO A 442 -12.56 -31.63 14.23
N VAL A 443 -12.95 -30.68 13.38
CA VAL A 443 -13.43 -29.35 13.76
C VAL A 443 -14.91 -29.24 13.41
N ALA A 444 -15.69 -28.60 14.29
CA ALA A 444 -17.12 -28.42 14.08
C ALA A 444 -17.37 -27.12 13.30
N ASN A 445 -18.22 -27.20 12.27
CA ASN A 445 -18.59 -26.05 11.45
C ASN A 445 -20.13 -25.87 11.46
N PRO A 446 -20.68 -25.07 12.39
CA PRO A 446 -22.11 -25.05 12.67
C PRO A 446 -22.89 -24.04 11.80
N GLY A 447 -23.79 -24.56 10.95
CA GLY A 447 -24.76 -23.77 10.17
C GLY A 447 -24.50 -23.87 8.66
N ASN A 448 -23.25 -23.71 8.27
CA ASN A 448 -22.75 -23.93 6.92
C ASN A 448 -21.53 -24.84 6.98
N ASP A 449 -21.45 -25.85 6.12
CA ASP A 449 -20.28 -26.74 6.01
C ASP A 449 -19.51 -26.56 4.69
N ARG A 450 -19.88 -25.59 3.85
CA ARG A 450 -19.17 -25.21 2.62
C ARG A 450 -17.96 -24.31 2.89
N ASP A 451 -18.11 -23.38 3.83
CA ASP A 451 -17.15 -22.33 4.14
C ASP A 451 -16.57 -22.57 5.54
N PHE A 452 -15.25 -22.53 5.72
CA PHE A 452 -14.59 -22.74 7.01
C PHE A 452 -13.74 -21.52 7.38
N ASP A 453 -14.25 -20.73 8.32
CA ASP A 453 -13.61 -19.53 8.85
C ASP A 453 -12.45 -19.86 9.82
N LEU A 454 -11.25 -19.37 9.50
CA LEU A 454 -10.04 -19.57 10.31
C LEU A 454 -9.82 -18.48 11.37
N GLU A 455 -10.37 -17.26 11.21
CA GLU A 455 -10.10 -16.14 12.13
C GLU A 455 -10.42 -16.50 13.60
N PRO A 456 -11.58 -17.13 13.94
CA PRO A 456 -11.95 -17.47 15.31
C PRO A 456 -11.04 -18.50 15.99
N LEU A 457 -10.16 -19.17 15.24
CA LEU A 457 -9.23 -20.17 15.76
C LEU A 457 -7.90 -19.55 16.22
N HIS A 458 -7.59 -18.33 15.77
CA HIS A 458 -6.37 -17.58 16.11
C HIS A 458 -5.08 -18.40 15.94
N LEU A 459 -4.91 -19.01 14.75
CA LEU A 459 -3.82 -19.94 14.45
C LEU A 459 -2.45 -19.25 14.39
N ILE A 460 -1.40 -19.96 14.78
CA ILE A 460 -0.02 -19.43 14.84
C ILE A 460 0.97 -20.52 14.45
N GLY A 461 1.77 -20.25 13.41
CA GLY A 461 2.61 -21.24 12.74
C GLY A 461 1.87 -21.93 11.60
N LYS A 462 2.39 -23.06 11.12
CA LYS A 462 1.84 -23.77 9.95
C LYS A 462 0.96 -24.93 10.38
N HIS A 463 -0.27 -24.94 9.87
CA HIS A 463 -1.28 -25.96 10.14
C HIS A 463 -1.75 -26.61 8.84
N THR A 464 -2.46 -27.73 8.94
CA THR A 464 -3.07 -28.41 7.79
C THR A 464 -4.58 -28.46 7.94
N LEU A 465 -5.32 -27.75 7.09
CA LEU A 465 -6.77 -27.87 6.99
C LEU A 465 -7.10 -28.92 5.93
N THR A 466 -8.10 -29.77 6.20
CA THR A 466 -8.61 -30.75 5.23
C THR A 466 -10.13 -30.79 5.24
N ALA A 467 -10.71 -30.92 4.05
CA ALA A 467 -12.13 -31.21 3.84
C ALA A 467 -12.24 -32.61 3.23
N SER A 468 -13.17 -33.44 3.72
CA SER A 468 -13.41 -34.77 3.14
C SER A 468 -14.89 -35.02 2.85
N VAL A 469 -15.18 -35.57 1.66
CA VAL A 469 -16.52 -36.01 1.23
C VAL A 469 -16.39 -37.35 0.49
N ALA A 470 -17.29 -38.31 0.75
CA ALA A 470 -17.40 -39.62 0.05
C ALA A 470 -16.12 -40.50 -0.10
N GLY A 471 -15.00 -40.13 0.51
CA GLY A 471 -13.69 -40.80 0.35
C GLY A 471 -12.64 -39.96 -0.39
N GLU A 472 -13.02 -38.83 -0.96
CA GLU A 472 -12.12 -37.78 -1.44
C GLU A 472 -11.67 -36.89 -0.27
N THR A 473 -10.53 -36.21 -0.43
CA THR A 473 -10.01 -35.24 0.55
C THR A 473 -9.25 -34.13 -0.16
N LEU A 474 -9.65 -32.88 0.10
CA LEU A 474 -8.87 -31.68 -0.20
C LEU A 474 -8.02 -31.30 1.01
N THR A 475 -6.89 -30.65 0.76
CA THR A 475 -5.89 -30.30 1.78
C THR A 475 -5.27 -28.95 1.46
N TRP A 476 -5.28 -28.03 2.43
CA TRP A 476 -4.65 -26.72 2.37
C TRP A 476 -3.56 -26.62 3.44
N SER A 477 -2.43 -26.00 3.09
CA SER A 477 -1.48 -25.51 4.07
C SER A 477 -1.99 -24.17 4.60
N VAL A 478 -2.31 -24.10 5.89
CA VAL A 478 -2.68 -22.84 6.54
C VAL A 478 -1.39 -22.21 7.07
N ASP A 479 -1.15 -20.96 6.69
CA ASP A 479 0.01 -20.20 7.10
C ASP A 479 -0.37 -19.11 8.11
N GLY A 480 0.00 -19.34 9.37
CA GLY A 480 -0.05 -18.36 10.46
C GLY A 480 1.34 -17.96 10.94
N VAL A 481 2.36 -18.02 10.08
CA VAL A 481 3.68 -17.44 10.37
C VAL A 481 3.63 -15.93 10.09
N GLU A 482 4.14 -15.11 11.03
CA GLU A 482 4.21 -13.66 10.78
C GLU A 482 5.39 -13.29 9.86
N PRO A 483 5.18 -12.45 8.83
CA PRO A 483 6.27 -11.94 8.00
C PRO A 483 7.28 -11.10 8.80
N VAL A 484 8.57 -11.38 8.61
CA VAL A 484 9.65 -10.81 9.42
C VAL A 484 10.23 -9.55 8.77
N VAL A 485 9.85 -8.38 9.27
CA VAL A 485 10.45 -7.09 8.89
C VAL A 485 11.65 -6.69 9.77
N LYS A 486 12.74 -6.25 9.12
CA LYS A 486 13.97 -5.73 9.75
C LYS A 486 14.18 -4.29 9.32
N SER A 487 14.29 -3.38 10.29
CA SER A 487 14.64 -1.97 10.04
C SER A 487 16.15 -1.73 10.15
N THR A 488 16.72 -1.02 9.17
CA THR A 488 18.11 -0.53 9.17
C THR A 488 18.09 0.98 9.26
N LEU A 489 18.63 1.56 10.34
CA LEU A 489 18.64 3.01 10.53
C LEU A 489 20.03 3.62 10.25
N SER A 490 20.04 4.85 9.75
CA SER A 490 21.23 5.72 9.73
C SER A 490 21.88 5.86 11.12
N LYS A 491 23.18 6.20 11.18
CA LYS A 491 23.94 6.29 12.44
C LYS A 491 23.44 7.46 13.34
N PRO A 492 22.90 7.19 14.55
CA PRO A 492 22.38 8.23 15.45
C PRO A 492 23.51 9.03 16.14
N LEU A 493 23.10 10.14 16.78
CA LEU A 493 23.93 10.82 17.79
C LEU A 493 23.94 10.05 19.11
N LEU A 494 22.81 9.49 19.52
CA LEU A 494 22.66 8.72 20.74
C LEU A 494 21.57 7.66 20.56
N THR A 495 21.77 6.47 21.13
CA THR A 495 20.71 5.47 21.32
C THR A 495 20.43 5.35 22.82
N VAL A 496 19.17 5.47 23.21
CA VAL A 496 18.68 5.32 24.58
C VAL A 496 17.79 4.08 24.63
N GLN A 497 18.09 3.14 25.52
CA GLN A 497 17.20 2.00 25.75
C GLN A 497 16.12 2.41 26.76
N LYS A 498 14.85 2.38 26.35
CA LYS A 498 13.68 2.66 27.20
C LYS A 498 12.78 1.41 27.28
N PRO A 499 11.96 1.23 28.33
CA PRO A 499 11.03 0.09 28.43
C PRO A 499 10.00 0.00 27.28
N THR A 500 9.75 1.10 26.58
CA THR A 500 8.86 1.18 25.41
C THR A 500 9.52 0.80 24.08
N GLY A 501 10.84 0.55 24.08
CA GLY A 501 11.66 0.31 22.89
C GLY A 501 12.90 1.22 22.86
N PRO A 502 13.80 1.04 21.87
CA PRO A 502 14.92 1.94 21.67
C PRO A 502 14.45 3.32 21.20
N GLU A 503 15.13 4.37 21.64
CA GLU A 503 14.98 5.74 21.13
C GLU A 503 16.30 6.24 20.54
N TYR A 504 16.23 6.82 19.34
CA TYR A 504 17.38 7.25 18.56
C TYR A 504 17.35 8.77 18.41
N ILE A 505 18.39 9.46 18.88
CA ILE A 505 18.52 10.91 18.74
C ILE A 505 19.29 11.22 17.46
N TYR A 506 18.70 12.06 16.59
CA TYR A 506 19.27 12.50 15.32
C TYR A 506 19.35 14.03 15.25
N ASN A 507 20.05 14.53 14.25
CA ASN A 507 20.17 15.94 13.92
C ASN A 507 19.91 16.11 12.42
N ASP A 508 19.13 17.11 12.02
CA ASP A 508 18.62 17.34 10.65
C ASP A 508 17.68 16.25 10.11
N ALA A 509 18.17 15.02 9.98
CA ALA A 509 17.50 13.93 9.31
C ALA A 509 17.89 12.54 9.86
N PHE A 510 17.11 11.53 9.50
CA PHE A 510 17.52 10.13 9.56
C PHE A 510 17.04 9.37 8.31
N THR A 511 17.62 8.21 8.03
CA THR A 511 17.10 7.28 7.02
C THR A 511 16.73 5.94 7.65
N MET A 512 15.70 5.29 7.10
CA MET A 512 15.24 3.95 7.46
C MET A 512 15.12 3.09 6.21
N GLY A 513 15.90 2.02 6.13
CA GLY A 513 15.61 0.89 5.23
C GLY A 513 14.69 -0.10 5.92
N LEU A 514 13.65 -0.59 5.24
CA LEU A 514 12.90 -1.78 5.66
C LEU A 514 13.21 -2.93 4.69
N ALA A 515 13.56 -4.09 5.25
CA ALA A 515 13.65 -5.36 4.51
C ALA A 515 12.68 -6.35 5.16
N ALA A 516 11.67 -6.77 4.42
CA ALA A 516 10.74 -7.81 4.83
C ALA A 516 11.11 -9.15 4.17
N THR A 517 10.92 -10.24 4.91
CA THR A 517 11.13 -11.61 4.46
C THR A 517 10.13 -12.51 5.16
N ASP A 518 9.52 -13.43 4.43
CA ASP A 518 8.63 -14.44 4.95
C ASP A 518 9.21 -15.86 4.71
N ASP A 519 8.56 -16.93 5.20
CA ASP A 519 8.94 -18.31 4.89
C ASP A 519 8.02 -19.02 3.87
N SER A 520 6.99 -18.33 3.36
CA SER A 520 6.31 -18.63 2.09
C SER A 520 7.01 -17.95 0.89
N ALA A 521 6.39 -17.96 -0.30
CA ALA A 521 6.93 -17.37 -1.53
C ALA A 521 5.98 -16.31 -2.11
N GLY A 522 6.54 -15.14 -2.46
CA GLY A 522 5.83 -14.00 -3.05
C GLY A 522 6.44 -12.68 -2.61
N TYR A 523 5.95 -11.55 -3.13
CA TYR A 523 6.41 -10.23 -2.69
C TYR A 523 5.79 -9.85 -1.33
N VAL A 524 6.62 -9.80 -0.29
CA VAL A 524 6.24 -9.35 1.05
C VAL A 524 6.22 -7.81 1.09
N VAL A 525 5.12 -7.21 1.53
CA VAL A 525 4.87 -5.77 1.54
C VAL A 525 5.28 -5.15 2.89
N PRO A 526 6.43 -4.46 2.99
CA PRO A 526 6.78 -3.67 4.19
C PRO A 526 5.97 -2.38 4.27
N GLU A 527 5.64 -1.94 5.49
CA GLU A 527 4.99 -0.65 5.71
C GLU A 527 5.34 -0.04 7.08
N PHE A 528 5.17 1.27 7.21
CA PHE A 528 5.40 2.02 8.44
C PHE A 528 4.31 3.04 8.71
N ARG A 529 4.25 3.56 9.94
CA ARG A 529 3.51 4.77 10.30
C ARG A 529 4.28 5.60 11.32
N VAL A 530 3.97 6.90 11.39
CA VAL A 530 4.59 7.86 12.31
C VAL A 530 3.50 8.44 13.22
N ASP A 531 3.76 8.51 14.52
CA ASP A 531 2.91 9.10 15.56
C ASP A 531 1.45 8.58 15.64
N GLY A 532 1.20 7.39 15.07
CA GLY A 532 -0.14 6.79 15.00
C GLY A 532 -1.00 7.27 13.82
N ASP A 533 -0.40 7.91 12.82
CA ASP A 533 -1.03 8.20 11.51
C ASP A 533 -1.35 6.92 10.71
N GLY A 534 -1.88 7.06 9.50
CA GLY A 534 -2.18 5.93 8.62
C GLY A 534 -0.95 5.06 8.29
N TRP A 535 -1.19 3.79 7.97
CA TRP A 535 -0.14 2.91 7.44
C TRP A 535 0.28 3.37 6.04
N TYR A 536 1.60 3.37 5.82
CA TYR A 536 2.24 3.86 4.62
C TYR A 536 3.18 2.78 4.05
N ASN A 537 2.83 2.29 2.86
CA ASN A 537 3.58 1.28 2.12
C ASN A 537 5.03 1.77 1.87
N TYR A 538 6.01 0.93 2.20
CA TYR A 538 7.42 1.24 2.02
C TYR A 538 7.92 0.78 0.66
N PHE A 539 8.52 1.69 -0.10
CA PHE A 539 9.00 1.46 -1.48
C PHE A 539 10.46 1.87 -1.70
N GLY A 540 11.26 2.02 -0.63
CA GLY A 540 12.61 2.58 -0.73
C GLY A 540 12.60 4.11 -0.73
N TRP A 541 13.01 4.73 -1.82
CA TRP A 541 12.96 6.17 -2.04
C TRP A 541 12.35 6.49 -3.42
N PRO A 542 11.62 7.61 -3.63
CA PRO A 542 10.89 7.86 -4.87
C PRO A 542 11.74 7.81 -6.16
N THR A 543 13.03 8.14 -6.06
CA THR A 543 14.00 8.12 -7.17
C THR A 543 14.94 6.91 -7.16
N ASP A 544 14.84 6.03 -6.17
CA ASP A 544 15.69 4.84 -5.99
C ASP A 544 15.02 3.86 -5.03
N ALA A 545 14.44 2.78 -5.55
CA ALA A 545 13.75 1.77 -4.76
C ALA A 545 14.68 0.99 -3.80
N SER A 546 16.00 1.06 -3.99
CA SER A 546 17.00 0.44 -3.12
C SER A 546 17.48 1.36 -1.97
N ALA A 547 17.29 2.68 -2.11
CA ALA A 547 17.69 3.65 -1.10
C ALA A 547 16.76 3.63 0.13
N PRO A 548 17.28 3.87 1.35
CA PRO A 548 16.48 3.94 2.56
C PRO A 548 15.66 5.24 2.61
N PHE A 549 14.40 5.15 3.00
CA PHE A 549 13.47 6.27 3.09
C PHE A 549 14.01 7.35 4.07
N ARG A 550 14.17 8.60 3.59
CA ARG A 550 14.73 9.72 4.36
C ARG A 550 13.62 10.51 5.06
N PHE A 551 13.77 10.68 6.36
CA PHE A 551 12.88 11.48 7.22
C PHE A 551 13.55 12.78 7.64
N THR A 552 12.82 13.90 7.61
CA THR A 552 13.27 15.22 8.06
C THR A 552 12.11 15.97 8.74
N ALA A 553 12.42 17.09 9.40
CA ALA A 553 11.40 17.95 10.01
C ALA A 553 10.48 18.66 8.99
N GLU A 554 10.97 18.94 7.78
CA GLU A 554 10.25 19.69 6.73
C GLU A 554 9.75 18.80 5.57
N GLY A 555 10.11 17.51 5.58
CA GLY A 555 10.08 16.63 4.42
C GLY A 555 11.24 16.89 3.45
N THR A 556 11.31 16.10 2.38
CA THR A 556 12.22 16.30 1.24
C THR A 556 11.38 16.47 -0.01
N GLU A 557 11.62 17.56 -0.75
CA GLU A 557 10.92 17.84 -2.00
C GLU A 557 11.57 17.08 -3.16
N ILE A 558 10.77 16.32 -3.91
CA ILE A 558 11.14 15.57 -5.11
C ILE A 558 10.01 15.77 -6.12
N ASP A 559 10.35 16.25 -7.31
CA ASP A 559 9.41 16.48 -8.42
C ASP A 559 8.12 17.23 -8.01
N GLN A 560 8.29 18.24 -7.15
CA GLN A 560 7.20 19.05 -6.57
C GLN A 560 6.19 18.28 -5.67
N LEU A 561 6.62 17.16 -5.08
CA LEU A 561 5.95 16.46 -3.97
C LEU A 561 6.89 16.34 -2.76
N VAL A 562 6.33 16.21 -1.56
CA VAL A 562 7.07 16.19 -0.30
C VAL A 562 6.99 14.81 0.36
N TYR A 563 8.15 14.20 0.60
CA TYR A 563 8.29 12.86 1.19
C TYR A 563 9.02 12.91 2.53
N GLY A 564 8.67 12.00 3.47
CA GLY A 564 9.40 11.87 4.74
C GLY A 564 9.29 13.04 5.71
N LYS A 565 8.17 13.78 5.67
CA LYS A 565 7.81 14.76 6.69
C LYS A 565 7.54 14.06 8.03
N LEU A 566 8.20 14.48 9.11
CA LEU A 566 7.84 14.10 10.48
C LEU A 566 6.77 15.03 11.09
N GLY A 567 6.02 14.51 12.07
CA GLY A 567 4.92 15.23 12.72
C GLY A 567 3.75 15.43 11.77
N VAL A 568 3.16 16.64 11.74
CA VAL A 568 2.03 16.95 10.86
C VAL A 568 2.41 16.71 9.39
N PRO A 569 1.72 15.81 8.65
CA PRO A 569 2.08 15.50 7.27
C PRO A 569 1.96 16.68 6.31
N ARG A 570 2.88 16.70 5.34
CA ARG A 570 3.08 17.68 4.26
C ARG A 570 3.27 16.87 2.98
N VAL A 571 2.39 17.03 2.00
CA VAL A 571 2.39 16.26 0.73
C VAL A 571 2.85 17.13 -0.44
N VAL A 572 2.55 18.42 -0.40
CA VAL A 572 2.87 19.39 -1.46
C VAL A 572 3.67 20.59 -0.91
N PRO A 573 4.45 21.30 -1.74
CA PRO A 573 5.33 22.38 -1.26
C PRO A 573 4.60 23.52 -0.52
N TRP A 574 3.33 23.79 -0.87
CA TRP A 574 2.49 24.84 -0.28
C TRP A 574 1.67 24.43 0.95
N ASP A 575 1.80 23.18 1.42
CA ASP A 575 1.25 22.77 2.73
C ASP A 575 2.00 23.50 3.85
N ASP A 576 1.39 24.57 4.40
CA ASP A 576 1.90 25.29 5.57
C ASP A 576 1.59 24.49 6.85
N VAL A 577 2.58 23.73 7.32
CA VAL A 577 2.47 22.89 8.52
C VAL A 577 3.70 23.03 9.43
N PRO A 578 3.55 22.90 10.77
CA PRO A 578 4.69 23.01 11.67
C PRO A 578 5.78 21.96 11.41
N PRO A 579 7.06 22.31 11.64
CA PRO A 579 8.18 21.39 11.42
C PRO A 579 8.21 20.26 12.46
N GLY A 580 8.49 19.04 12.00
CA GLY A 580 8.63 17.83 12.82
C GLY A 580 9.98 17.76 13.55
N TYR A 581 10.24 18.69 14.46
CA TYR A 581 11.31 18.57 15.45
C TYR A 581 10.76 18.05 16.78
N GLY A 582 11.59 17.32 17.53
CA GLY A 582 11.19 16.69 18.79
C GLY A 582 11.02 15.18 18.65
N ARG A 583 10.22 14.58 19.54
CA ARG A 583 10.09 13.12 19.66
C ARG A 583 8.91 12.59 18.85
N HIS A 584 9.22 11.69 17.93
CA HIS A 584 8.28 10.93 17.10
C HIS A 584 8.33 9.44 17.47
N GLN A 585 7.20 8.74 17.32
CA GLN A 585 7.08 7.30 17.45
C GLN A 585 6.97 6.70 16.04
N VAL A 586 7.84 5.75 15.70
CA VAL A 586 7.77 5.00 14.43
C VAL A 586 7.31 3.58 14.74
N GLU A 587 6.32 3.11 14.00
CA GLU A 587 5.88 1.72 13.97
C GLU A 587 6.07 1.17 12.56
N TYR A 588 6.45 -0.10 12.43
CA TYR A 588 6.68 -0.78 11.15
C TYR A 588 6.28 -2.25 11.24
N ARG A 589 5.69 -2.76 10.16
CA ARG A 589 5.26 -4.16 10.00
C ARG A 589 5.46 -4.62 8.56
N ALA A 590 4.98 -5.82 8.25
CA ALA A 590 4.88 -6.32 6.89
C ALA A 590 3.59 -7.13 6.71
N ILE A 591 3.20 -7.32 5.45
CA ILE A 591 2.11 -8.19 5.02
C ILE A 591 2.69 -9.18 4.00
N ASP A 592 2.38 -10.47 4.11
CA ASP A 592 2.86 -11.51 3.18
C ASP A 592 1.95 -11.67 1.94
N ALA A 593 2.24 -12.67 1.11
CA ALA A 593 1.52 -12.95 -0.14
C ALA A 593 0.18 -13.72 0.06
N THR A 594 -0.04 -14.30 1.23
CA THR A 594 -1.33 -14.91 1.62
C THR A 594 -2.27 -13.83 2.15
N GLY A 595 -1.75 -12.96 3.00
CA GLY A 595 -2.44 -11.82 3.60
C GLY A 595 -2.19 -11.63 5.09
N ASN A 596 -1.32 -12.42 5.75
CA ASN A 596 -1.06 -12.27 7.19
C ASN A 596 -0.37 -10.94 7.49
N ILE A 597 -0.83 -10.27 8.54
CA ILE A 597 -0.34 -8.95 8.95
C ILE A 597 0.56 -9.11 10.19
N GLY A 598 1.87 -8.97 10.02
CA GLY A 598 2.85 -9.16 11.11
C GLY A 598 2.71 -8.14 12.26
N THR A 599 3.06 -8.55 13.48
CA THR A 599 2.93 -7.72 14.68
C THR A 599 3.79 -6.45 14.58
N PRO A 600 3.21 -5.25 14.78
CA PRO A 600 3.92 -3.97 14.71
C PRO A 600 5.16 -3.89 15.63
N ARG A 601 6.32 -3.74 15.00
CA ARG A 601 7.58 -3.40 15.67
C ARG A 601 7.69 -1.89 15.79
N ARG A 602 8.37 -1.39 16.83
CA ARG A 602 8.43 0.07 17.08
C ARG A 602 9.73 0.55 17.68
N PHE A 603 10.07 1.79 17.35
CA PHE A 603 11.14 2.57 17.96
C PHE A 603 10.73 4.04 18.02
N ALA A 604 11.48 4.84 18.79
CA ALA A 604 11.27 6.28 18.83
C ALA A 604 12.45 7.02 18.20
N VAL A 605 12.17 8.20 17.65
CA VAL A 605 13.19 9.13 17.16
C VAL A 605 13.00 10.46 17.87
N THR A 606 14.09 11.06 18.34
CA THR A 606 14.10 12.48 18.75
C THR A 606 14.95 13.25 17.74
N LEU A 607 14.31 14.06 16.89
CA LEU A 607 14.96 14.83 15.84
C LEU A 607 15.28 16.26 16.32
N LEU A 608 16.56 16.63 16.26
CA LEU A 608 17.06 17.96 16.64
C LEU A 608 17.23 18.86 15.41
N ARG A 609 17.15 20.17 15.64
CA ARG A 609 17.38 21.18 14.60
C ARG A 609 18.80 21.09 14.04
N PRO A 610 18.97 21.21 12.69
CA PRO A 610 20.24 21.08 12.01
C PRO A 610 21.36 21.88 12.68
N ALA A 611 22.55 21.26 12.77
CA ALA A 611 23.76 21.98 13.13
C ALA A 611 23.97 23.14 12.13
N PRO A 612 24.42 24.32 12.60
CA PRO A 612 24.64 25.45 11.71
C PRO A 612 25.73 25.13 10.66
N ALA A 613 25.48 25.54 9.42
CA ALA A 613 26.37 25.25 8.29
C ALA A 613 27.80 25.79 8.52
N CYS A 614 28.79 24.94 8.29
CA CYS A 614 30.20 25.21 8.55
C CYS A 614 30.73 26.32 7.62
N THR A 615 31.30 27.40 8.18
CA THR A 615 32.10 28.37 7.41
C THR A 615 33.59 28.00 7.42
N SER A 616 33.98 27.07 8.29
CA SER A 616 35.32 26.49 8.39
C SER A 616 35.22 25.09 9.00
N THR A 617 36.05 24.16 8.55
CA THR A 617 36.07 22.78 9.05
C THR A 617 37.49 22.39 9.42
N VAL A 618 37.66 21.77 10.59
CA VAL A 618 38.93 21.20 11.07
C VAL A 618 38.75 19.69 11.22
N THR A 619 39.68 18.94 10.63
CA THR A 619 39.79 17.48 10.73
C THR A 619 41.22 17.12 11.16
N GLY A 620 41.43 15.89 11.63
CA GLY A 620 42.76 15.47 12.10
C GLY A 620 43.20 16.21 13.36
N VAL A 621 44.50 16.49 13.50
CA VAL A 621 45.08 17.02 14.76
C VAL A 621 45.36 18.53 14.68
N HIS A 622 44.71 19.31 15.55
CA HIS A 622 45.07 20.70 15.86
C HIS A 622 45.84 20.74 17.19
N SER A 623 47.04 21.31 17.20
CA SER A 623 47.87 21.42 18.41
C SER A 623 48.06 22.89 18.81
N GLY A 624 47.83 23.18 20.09
CA GLY A 624 47.79 24.53 20.64
C GLY A 624 46.37 25.10 20.76
N PRO A 625 46.23 26.36 21.22
CA PRO A 625 44.93 27.01 21.39
C PRO A 625 44.12 27.08 20.09
N LEU A 626 42.79 26.98 20.19
CA LEU A 626 41.86 27.19 19.10
C LEU A 626 40.88 28.32 19.48
N VAL A 627 40.87 29.42 18.72
CA VAL A 627 40.00 30.58 18.98
C VAL A 627 39.06 30.80 17.80
N VAL A 628 37.80 30.42 17.97
CA VAL A 628 36.73 30.59 17.00
C VAL A 628 36.19 32.02 17.13
N ARG A 629 36.64 32.91 16.24
CA ARG A 629 36.43 34.36 16.33
C ARG A 629 35.10 34.83 15.72
N SER A 630 34.66 34.17 14.66
CA SER A 630 33.52 34.56 13.83
C SER A 630 33.10 33.37 12.95
N GLY A 631 31.86 33.38 12.46
CA GLY A 631 31.33 32.30 11.64
C GLY A 631 31.13 31.00 12.42
N VAL A 632 31.13 29.87 11.71
CA VAL A 632 30.91 28.54 12.26
C VAL A 632 32.16 27.69 12.02
N THR A 633 32.81 27.26 13.10
CA THR A 633 33.89 26.27 13.03
C THR A 633 33.35 24.89 13.40
N CYS A 634 33.40 23.98 12.43
CA CYS A 634 33.08 22.58 12.61
C CYS A 634 34.35 21.78 12.90
N LEU A 635 34.33 20.97 13.95
CA LEU A 635 35.35 19.96 14.22
C LEU A 635 34.73 18.61 13.88
N VAL A 636 35.33 17.86 12.95
CA VAL A 636 34.77 16.60 12.45
C VAL A 636 35.82 15.50 12.62
N ASP A 637 35.53 14.57 13.52
CA ASP A 637 36.41 13.45 13.92
C ASP A 637 37.86 13.90 14.20
N ALA A 638 37.99 15.10 14.79
CA ALA A 638 39.25 15.80 15.01
C ALA A 638 39.85 15.54 16.41
N THR A 639 41.10 15.95 16.64
CA THR A 639 41.74 16.03 17.94
C THR A 639 42.33 17.42 18.17
N VAL A 640 41.78 18.17 19.14
CA VAL A 640 42.26 19.50 19.54
C VAL A 640 43.08 19.38 20.83
N ASN A 641 44.40 19.57 20.76
CA ASN A 641 45.31 19.54 21.90
C ASN A 641 45.60 20.96 22.39
N GLY A 642 44.63 21.56 23.09
CA GLY A 642 44.75 22.90 23.64
C GLY A 642 43.40 23.50 24.09
N PRO A 643 43.42 24.69 24.71
CA PRO A 643 42.20 25.39 25.10
C PRO A 643 41.41 25.88 23.89
N LEU A 644 40.09 25.71 23.92
CA LEU A 644 39.16 26.14 22.88
C LEU A 644 38.29 27.30 23.39
N LEU A 645 38.36 28.45 22.72
CA LEU A 645 37.53 29.62 22.99
C LEU A 645 36.63 29.96 21.79
N VAL A 646 35.31 29.93 21.99
CA VAL A 646 34.31 30.48 21.05
C VAL A 646 33.95 31.89 21.49
N GLN A 647 34.21 32.87 20.62
CA GLN A 647 33.98 34.29 20.90
C GLN A 647 32.54 34.72 20.60
N SER A 648 32.20 35.94 21.02
CA SER A 648 30.85 36.52 20.89
C SER A 648 30.32 36.44 19.46
N GLY A 649 29.14 35.85 19.27
CA GLY A 649 28.48 35.71 17.97
C GLY A 649 29.09 34.66 17.02
N ALA A 650 30.14 33.93 17.42
CA ALA A 650 30.68 32.81 16.66
C ALA A 650 30.07 31.48 17.12
N SER A 651 30.22 30.41 16.33
CA SER A 651 29.62 29.09 16.60
C SER A 651 30.66 27.97 16.54
N LEU A 652 30.56 27.00 17.44
CA LEU A 652 31.30 25.73 17.39
C LEU A 652 30.35 24.55 17.21
N VAL A 653 30.67 23.65 16.28
CA VAL A 653 30.03 22.33 16.14
C VAL A 653 31.12 21.25 16.18
N ALA A 654 31.26 20.55 17.30
CA ALA A 654 32.19 19.43 17.42
C ALA A 654 31.44 18.10 17.29
N THR A 655 31.78 17.30 16.29
CA THR A 655 31.20 15.98 16.02
C THR A 655 32.31 14.92 16.07
N GLY A 656 32.11 13.86 16.86
CA GLY A 656 33.07 12.75 16.99
C GLY A 656 34.46 13.15 17.50
N THR A 657 34.60 14.36 18.03
CA THR A 657 35.88 15.03 18.20
C THR A 657 36.44 14.84 19.61
N ARG A 658 37.76 14.74 19.74
CA ARG A 658 38.49 14.75 21.01
C ARG A 658 39.07 16.14 21.28
N ILE A 659 38.81 16.70 22.44
CA ILE A 659 39.38 17.98 22.91
C ILE A 659 40.15 17.70 24.20
N VAL A 660 41.41 18.09 24.24
CA VAL A 660 42.30 17.98 25.41
C VAL A 660 42.63 19.40 25.85
N GLY A 661 41.79 19.94 26.73
CA GLY A 661 41.81 21.33 27.16
C GLY A 661 40.39 21.83 27.52
N PRO A 662 40.29 23.01 28.17
CA PRO A 662 39.01 23.63 28.49
C PRO A 662 38.28 24.11 27.22
N VAL A 663 36.96 24.00 27.22
CA VAL A 663 36.08 24.56 26.17
C VAL A 663 35.25 25.68 26.77
N ARG A 664 35.41 26.91 26.27
CA ARG A 664 34.64 28.09 26.70
C ARG A 664 33.93 28.72 25.51
N ALA A 665 32.62 28.90 25.62
CA ALA A 665 31.82 29.77 24.77
C ALA A 665 31.39 31.02 25.56
N ASP A 666 31.71 32.21 25.06
CA ASP A 666 31.47 33.51 25.71
C ASP A 666 30.60 34.39 24.79
N ARG A 667 29.28 34.37 25.03
CA ARG A 667 28.24 34.97 24.18
C ARG A 667 28.31 34.50 22.71
N ALA A 668 28.79 33.27 22.52
CA ALA A 668 28.75 32.57 21.25
C ALA A 668 27.31 32.53 20.71
N ALA A 669 27.17 32.43 19.38
CA ALA A 669 25.90 32.06 18.79
C ALA A 669 25.56 30.61 19.17
N ASP A 670 26.52 29.68 19.03
CA ASP A 670 26.27 28.26 19.31
C ASP A 670 27.45 27.52 19.96
N LEU A 671 27.14 26.54 20.79
CA LEU A 671 28.05 25.48 21.22
C LEU A 671 27.37 24.12 21.08
N GLN A 672 27.78 23.34 20.08
CA GLN A 672 27.31 21.96 19.89
C GLN A 672 28.47 20.96 20.07
N LEU A 673 28.26 19.98 20.96
CA LEU A 673 29.19 18.89 21.31
C LEU A 673 28.47 17.55 21.11
N LEU A 674 28.67 16.94 19.95
CA LEU A 674 27.93 15.78 19.46
C LEU A 674 28.86 14.55 19.43
N ARG A 675 28.55 13.50 20.18
CA ARG A 675 29.38 12.27 20.29
C ARG A 675 30.88 12.56 20.53
N SER A 676 31.20 13.59 21.30
CA SER A 676 32.56 14.15 21.43
C SER A 676 33.13 13.92 22.84
N THR A 677 34.45 13.99 22.99
CA THR A 677 35.14 13.83 24.28
C THR A 677 35.91 15.10 24.64
N VAL A 678 35.77 15.59 25.88
CA VAL A 678 36.47 16.77 26.39
C VAL A 678 37.21 16.41 27.67
N ALA A 679 38.54 16.49 27.65
CA ALA A 679 39.38 16.40 28.83
C ALA A 679 39.67 17.82 29.34
N GLY A 680 38.74 18.37 30.11
CA GLY A 680 38.73 19.75 30.59
C GLY A 680 37.33 20.25 30.91
N PRO A 681 37.20 21.39 31.61
CA PRO A 681 35.90 22.00 31.90
C PRO A 681 35.21 22.51 30.64
N VAL A 682 33.88 22.44 30.61
CA VAL A 682 33.04 23.02 29.55
C VAL A 682 32.19 24.16 30.14
N THR A 683 32.29 25.36 29.56
CA THR A 683 31.49 26.53 29.96
C THR A 683 30.79 27.13 28.75
N ALA A 684 29.46 27.21 28.80
CA ALA A 684 28.62 27.89 27.83
C ALA A 684 27.93 29.09 28.50
N ASP A 685 28.49 30.29 28.36
CA ASP A 685 27.98 31.49 29.02
C ASP A 685 27.37 32.48 28.03
N GLY A 686 26.12 32.90 28.27
CA GLY A 686 25.41 33.91 27.50
C GLY A 686 25.12 33.54 26.04
N VAL A 687 25.09 32.23 25.71
CA VAL A 687 24.88 31.74 24.34
C VAL A 687 23.51 32.14 23.79
N THR A 688 23.46 32.55 22.52
CA THR A 688 22.32 33.30 21.94
C THR A 688 21.48 32.55 20.90
N ARG A 689 21.92 31.40 20.38
CA ARG A 689 21.13 30.57 19.44
C ARG A 689 20.94 29.12 19.91
N SER A 690 22.00 28.33 20.09
CA SER A 690 21.87 26.94 20.56
C SER A 690 23.01 26.44 21.46
N VAL A 691 22.65 25.63 22.46
CA VAL A 691 23.60 24.82 23.23
C VAL A 691 23.11 23.37 23.16
N VAL A 692 23.96 22.47 22.64
CA VAL A 692 23.60 21.06 22.40
C VAL A 692 24.77 20.16 22.79
N ALA A 693 24.71 19.49 23.94
CA ALA A 693 25.59 18.38 24.28
C ALA A 693 24.80 17.07 24.23
N VAL A 694 25.13 16.20 23.28
CA VAL A 694 24.42 14.93 23.05
C VAL A 694 25.43 13.80 22.93
N GLY A 695 25.30 12.79 23.80
CA GLY A 695 26.15 11.59 23.79
C GLY A 695 27.64 11.88 23.97
N SER A 696 28.00 13.00 24.60
CA SER A 696 29.39 13.43 24.79
C SER A 696 29.91 13.09 26.19
N SER A 697 31.23 12.94 26.31
CA SER A 697 31.91 12.73 27.60
C SER A 697 32.77 13.94 27.96
N VAL A 698 32.61 14.44 29.19
CA VAL A 698 33.35 15.59 29.72
C VAL A 698 34.02 15.19 31.03
N ASN A 699 35.36 15.18 31.02
CA ASN A 699 36.16 15.02 32.23
C ASN A 699 36.47 16.42 32.80
N GLY A 700 35.62 16.86 33.72
CA GLY A 700 35.60 18.22 34.27
C GLY A 700 34.18 18.73 34.55
N PRO A 701 34.04 19.90 35.19
CA PRO A 701 32.74 20.52 35.40
C PRO A 701 32.10 21.00 34.09
N VAL A 702 30.77 20.89 34.01
CA VAL A 702 29.95 21.49 32.94
C VAL A 702 29.11 22.62 33.53
N SER A 703 29.15 23.78 32.86
CA SER A 703 28.34 24.95 33.24
C SER A 703 27.65 25.57 32.03
N VAL A 704 26.34 25.76 32.11
CA VAL A 704 25.52 26.44 31.08
C VAL A 704 24.76 27.58 31.74
N THR A 705 25.16 28.83 31.47
CA THR A 705 24.71 30.00 32.22
C THR A 705 24.23 31.14 31.32
N ARG A 706 23.16 31.82 31.75
CA ARG A 706 22.61 33.02 31.09
C ARG A 706 22.25 32.86 29.60
N GLY A 707 22.09 31.63 29.10
CA GLY A 707 21.69 31.38 27.72
C GLY A 707 20.31 31.97 27.42
N ARG A 708 20.15 32.60 26.26
CA ARG A 708 18.86 33.13 25.78
C ARG A 708 18.67 32.66 24.35
N THR A 709 17.93 31.58 24.22
CA THR A 709 17.82 30.77 23.00
C THR A 709 16.36 30.52 22.66
N THR A 710 16.04 30.27 21.39
CA THR A 710 14.66 29.98 20.96
C THR A 710 14.13 28.68 21.56
N GLU A 711 15.02 27.72 21.79
CA GLU A 711 14.73 26.41 22.37
C GLU A 711 15.62 26.13 23.58
N ALA A 712 15.28 25.10 24.35
CA ALA A 712 16.03 24.70 25.53
C ALA A 712 17.44 24.21 25.16
N ALA A 713 18.43 24.56 25.99
CA ALA A 713 19.75 23.96 25.89
C ALA A 713 19.64 22.44 26.09
N VAL A 714 20.03 21.67 25.09
CA VAL A 714 19.96 20.19 25.12
C VAL A 714 21.21 19.66 25.79
N LEU A 715 21.04 18.96 26.91
CA LEU A 715 22.07 18.25 27.65
C LEU A 715 21.59 16.81 27.83
N ALA A 716 21.76 15.96 26.81
CA ALA A 716 21.13 14.65 26.70
C ALA A 716 22.15 13.49 26.65
N GLY A 717 22.04 12.54 27.58
CA GLY A 717 22.83 11.30 27.60
C GLY A 717 24.34 11.49 27.66
N ASN A 718 24.82 12.55 28.30
CA ASN A 718 26.25 12.81 28.45
C ASN A 718 26.82 12.11 29.70
N THR A 719 28.13 11.84 29.69
CA THR A 719 28.90 11.47 30.90
C THR A 719 29.72 12.68 31.35
N VAL A 720 29.52 13.13 32.60
CA VAL A 720 30.19 14.30 33.17
C VAL A 720 30.92 13.90 34.45
N ASP A 721 32.25 13.79 34.38
CA ASP A 721 33.11 13.56 35.53
C ASP A 721 33.40 14.89 36.25
N GLY A 722 32.36 15.43 36.86
CA GLY A 722 32.39 16.70 37.59
C GLY A 722 30.99 17.23 37.93
N PRO A 723 30.91 18.41 38.56
CA PRO A 723 29.65 19.12 38.76
C PRO A 723 28.93 19.47 37.45
N LEU A 724 27.60 19.39 37.45
CA LEU A 724 26.74 19.94 36.40
C LEU A 724 25.95 21.12 36.95
N SER A 725 26.10 22.30 36.34
CA SER A 725 25.55 23.55 36.88
C SER A 725 24.86 24.38 35.80
N CYS A 726 23.63 24.83 36.05
CA CYS A 726 22.91 25.66 35.09
C CYS A 726 22.10 26.76 35.78
N SER A 727 22.23 28.02 35.34
CA SER A 727 21.51 29.14 35.95
C SER A 727 21.21 30.28 34.98
N GLY A 728 20.05 30.90 35.15
CA GLY A 728 19.63 32.07 34.37
C GLY A 728 19.37 31.82 32.88
N ASN A 729 19.28 30.56 32.43
CA ASN A 729 18.96 30.23 31.05
C ASN A 729 17.46 30.40 30.79
N ALA A 730 17.10 30.87 29.61
CA ALA A 730 15.72 31.01 29.15
C ALA A 730 15.58 30.50 27.71
N PRO A 731 14.81 29.42 27.46
CA PRO A 731 14.18 28.53 28.46
C PRO A 731 15.20 27.68 29.24
N ALA A 732 14.73 26.93 30.25
CA ALA A 732 15.59 26.07 31.07
C ALA A 732 16.13 24.86 30.25
N PRO A 733 17.34 24.33 30.54
CA PRO A 733 17.90 23.20 29.79
C PRO A 733 17.09 21.90 29.97
N VAL A 734 17.20 20.97 29.01
CA VAL A 734 16.48 19.69 28.98
C VAL A 734 17.39 18.53 28.59
N ASN A 735 17.04 17.31 28.99
CA ASN A 735 17.80 16.09 28.69
C ASN A 735 17.12 15.14 27.68
N LEU A 736 15.99 15.50 27.10
CA LEU A 736 15.24 14.68 26.12
C LEU A 736 14.83 13.29 26.67
N GLN A 737 14.68 13.14 27.99
CA GLN A 737 14.52 11.85 28.68
C GLN A 737 15.71 10.87 28.46
N ALA A 738 16.86 11.39 28.05
CA ALA A 738 18.15 10.70 27.99
C ALA A 738 19.00 11.18 29.18
N PRO A 739 18.92 10.53 30.35
CA PRO A 739 19.50 11.06 31.59
C PRO A 739 21.02 11.18 31.49
N ASN A 740 21.58 12.25 32.04
CA ASN A 740 23.03 12.41 32.12
C ASN A 740 23.61 11.56 33.26
N GLN A 741 24.74 10.94 33.00
CA GLN A 741 25.59 10.34 34.02
C GLN A 741 26.50 11.45 34.55
N VAL A 742 26.38 11.80 35.84
CA VAL A 742 27.12 12.91 36.44
C VAL A 742 27.63 12.44 37.79
N SER A 743 28.95 12.46 38.00
CA SER A 743 29.58 12.01 39.26
C SER A 743 29.73 13.13 40.29
N GLY A 744 29.64 14.40 39.88
CA GLY A 744 29.55 15.55 40.77
C GLY A 744 28.11 16.01 41.06
N PRO A 745 27.93 17.05 41.89
CA PRO A 745 26.61 17.60 42.21
C PRO A 745 25.95 18.24 41.00
N ARG A 746 24.63 18.04 40.87
CA ARG A 746 23.75 18.71 39.91
C ARG A 746 23.12 19.93 40.57
N SER A 747 23.06 21.08 39.88
CA SER A 747 22.67 22.34 40.52
C SER A 747 21.91 23.31 39.61
N GLY A 748 21.07 24.14 40.24
CA GLY A 748 20.21 25.11 39.58
C GLY A 748 19.21 24.44 38.63
N GLN A 749 19.08 24.96 37.41
CA GLN A 749 18.16 24.46 36.39
C GLN A 749 18.51 23.04 35.90
N CYS A 750 19.73 22.55 36.16
CA CYS A 750 20.16 21.20 35.77
C CYS A 750 20.10 20.19 36.93
N ALA A 751 19.45 20.52 38.05
CA ALA A 751 19.31 19.60 39.20
C ALA A 751 18.59 18.28 38.85
N GLY A 752 17.73 18.26 37.83
CA GLY A 752 16.94 17.09 37.40
C GLY A 752 17.31 16.51 36.03
N LEU A 753 18.48 16.85 35.46
CA LEU A 753 18.91 16.41 34.11
C LEU A 753 19.95 15.30 34.13
#